data_AF-A0A2U4B0D2-F1
#
_entry.id   AF-A0A2U4B0D2-F1
#
_cell.length_a   1.000
_cell.length_b   1.000
_cell.length_c   1.000
_cell.angle_alpha   90.00
_cell.angle_beta   90.00
_cell.angle_gamma   90.00
#
_symmetry.space_group_name_H-M   'P 1'
#
loop_
_entity.id
_entity.type
_entity.pdbx_description
1 polymer ?
#
loop_
_entity_poly.entity_id
_entity_poly.type
_entity_poly.pdbx_seq_one_letter_code
_entity_poly.pdbx_strand_id
1 'polypeptide(L)'
;MLARRQRDPLQSLQRRNQELKQQVDDLLSESRLKGALEASKRRDIYQRCIQLKQAIDENKNTLQKLSKADEPAPVGSYNQKKEEEHNLLDKLTHQLQELAVSISRENVTETGALTEGEDDDSSAEEDEEEEEEEDEEAASGEYVAIGDFTAQQVGDLTFKKGEILLIIEKNPDGWWMAKNAKGNKGLIPRTYLEPYNKEEGPESSEEGSEEDVEVGDETAEGAEVKQRTDSHWSAVRKAISEQINTVDVLTTMGAIPAGFRPSTLFQLLEEGNQFRASYFLQPELTTSQLAFKDLMWDAKTGSIRSRPSRVSLILTLWSCKMIPLPGVSIQVLSRHVRFCLFDGSKVLSNIHTVRATWQPKKPKTWTFSPQVTGILPCLLDGDCFIRSNSSSPDLGILFELGISYIRNSTGERGELSCGWVFLKLFDASGIPIPAKTYELFLNGGTPYEKGVEVDPSVSRRAHGSVFHQMMTVRRQPQLLVKLRSLNRRSRNMLSLLPETLIGSMCSVHLLIFYRQILGDALLKDRMSVHSADLISNPVLATFPRLLEQPDLMDALRSSWAEKESTLKRSEKRDKELQKAVFLLVYHDCALPLLHSALLPPFRWAEEETEAARWKVIADFLKQSQENEGTLQALLSPAGLHEPFDISEQTYDFLGEIRKVAA
;
A
#
# COMPACT_ATOMS: atom_id res chain seq x y z
N MET A 1 -21.53 40.28 -50.78
CA MET A 1 -20.32 40.32 -49.93
C MET A 1 -20.76 40.51 -48.49
N LEU A 2 -20.83 39.43 -47.70
CA LEU A 2 -21.19 39.52 -46.28
C LEU A 2 -19.90 39.71 -45.48
N ALA A 3 -19.83 40.83 -44.75
CA ALA A 3 -18.71 41.17 -43.88
C ALA A 3 -18.48 40.07 -42.83
N ARG A 4 -17.23 39.59 -42.75
CA ARG A 4 -16.77 38.55 -41.83
C ARG A 4 -16.90 39.10 -40.40
N ARG A 5 -17.93 38.67 -39.64
CA ARG A 5 -18.07 39.00 -38.21
C ARG A 5 -16.81 38.51 -37.46
N GLN A 6 -16.28 39.33 -36.55
CA GLN A 6 -15.26 38.90 -35.57
C GLN A 6 -15.82 37.66 -34.84
N ARG A 7 -15.04 36.58 -34.81
CA ARG A 7 -15.45 35.29 -34.24
C ARG A 7 -15.25 35.32 -32.73
N ASP A 8 -16.26 34.84 -32.00
CA ASP A 8 -16.22 34.62 -30.55
C ASP A 8 -15.04 33.68 -30.20
N PRO A 9 -14.00 34.17 -29.49
CA PRO A 9 -12.77 33.42 -29.24
C PRO A 9 -12.99 32.09 -28.53
N LEU A 10 -13.83 32.05 -27.49
CA LEU A 10 -14.17 30.82 -26.78
C LEU A 10 -14.87 29.84 -27.72
N GLN A 11 -15.87 30.26 -28.49
CA GLN A 11 -16.59 29.37 -29.41
C GLN A 11 -15.67 28.81 -30.51
N SER A 12 -14.71 29.60 -30.98
CA SER A 12 -13.69 29.13 -31.93
C SER A 12 -12.78 28.08 -31.30
N LEU A 13 -12.42 28.25 -30.03
CA LEU A 13 -11.60 27.28 -29.30
C LEU A 13 -12.37 25.99 -29.00
N GLN A 14 -13.66 26.08 -28.64
CA GLN A 14 -14.53 24.91 -28.45
C GLN A 14 -14.60 24.04 -29.72
N ARG A 15 -14.70 24.68 -30.90
CA ARG A 15 -14.67 23.94 -32.17
C ARG A 15 -13.33 23.23 -32.39
N ARG A 16 -12.20 23.91 -32.11
CA ARG A 16 -10.86 23.32 -32.23
C ARG A 16 -10.68 22.16 -31.24
N ASN A 17 -11.18 22.29 -30.01
CA ASN A 17 -11.15 21.22 -29.01
C ASN A 17 -12.00 20.02 -29.43
N GLN A 18 -13.13 20.25 -30.09
CA GLN A 18 -13.98 19.18 -30.58
C GLN A 18 -13.36 18.46 -31.81
N GLU A 19 -12.64 19.18 -32.66
CA GLU A 19 -11.80 18.60 -33.72
C GLU A 19 -10.65 17.76 -33.13
N LEU A 20 -9.97 18.25 -32.08
CA LEU A 20 -8.93 17.49 -31.37
C LEU A 20 -9.51 16.23 -30.72
N LYS A 21 -10.67 16.32 -30.08
CA LYS A 21 -11.37 15.17 -29.52
C LYS A 21 -11.62 14.10 -30.58
N GLN A 22 -12.12 14.49 -31.76
CA GLN A 22 -12.36 13.54 -32.84
C GLN A 22 -11.05 12.86 -33.29
N GLN A 23 -9.97 13.63 -33.43
CA GLN A 23 -8.67 13.08 -33.82
C GLN A 23 -8.10 12.10 -32.77
N VAL A 24 -8.31 12.37 -31.47
CA VAL A 24 -7.92 11.47 -30.37
C VAL A 24 -8.77 10.20 -30.40
N ASP A 25 -10.10 10.32 -30.56
CA ASP A 25 -11.01 9.17 -30.64
C ASP A 25 -10.69 8.28 -31.85
N ASP A 26 -10.36 8.88 -33.00
CA ASP A 26 -9.93 8.17 -34.21
C ASP A 26 -8.61 7.42 -33.98
N LEU A 27 -7.61 8.07 -33.35
CA LEU A 27 -6.32 7.45 -33.02
C LEU A 27 -6.47 6.29 -32.03
N LEU A 28 -7.36 6.44 -31.03
CA LEU A 28 -7.68 5.37 -30.09
C LEU A 28 -8.38 4.20 -30.79
N SER A 29 -9.24 4.47 -31.78
CA SER A 29 -9.86 3.41 -32.58
C SER A 29 -8.86 2.66 -33.45
N GLU A 30 -7.91 3.37 -34.07
CA GLU A 30 -6.81 2.82 -34.88
C GLU A 30 -5.92 1.89 -34.03
N SER A 31 -5.65 2.27 -32.78
CA SER A 31 -4.88 1.45 -31.82
C SER A 31 -5.59 0.18 -31.34
N ARG A 32 -6.93 0.11 -31.42
CA ARG A 32 -7.75 -1.01 -30.93
C ARG A 32 -7.96 -2.13 -31.94
N LEU A 33 -7.63 -1.90 -33.22
CA LEU A 33 -7.61 -2.93 -34.26
C LEU A 33 -6.41 -3.86 -34.03
N LYS A 34 -6.53 -4.68 -32.97
CA LYS A 34 -5.54 -5.64 -32.51
C LYS A 34 -5.45 -6.81 -33.48
N GLY A 35 -4.43 -6.77 -34.34
CA GLY A 35 -4.04 -7.88 -35.20
C GLY A 35 -2.87 -7.51 -36.08
N ALA A 36 -1.66 -7.54 -35.50
CA ALA A 36 -0.37 -7.25 -36.15
C ALA A 36 -0.21 -5.81 -36.68
N LEU A 37 -0.05 -4.83 -35.80
CA LEU A 37 0.51 -3.54 -36.21
C LEU A 37 2.02 -3.70 -36.43
N GLU A 38 2.46 -3.56 -37.68
CA GLU A 38 3.88 -3.45 -38.06
C GLU A 38 4.57 -2.35 -37.22
N ALA A 39 5.85 -2.55 -36.88
CA ALA A 39 6.63 -1.61 -36.07
C ALA A 39 6.66 -0.16 -36.63
N SER A 40 6.48 0.01 -37.95
CA SER A 40 6.32 1.32 -38.60
C SER A 40 5.04 2.02 -38.16
N LYS A 41 3.90 1.31 -38.15
CA LYS A 41 2.60 1.89 -37.77
C LYS A 41 2.54 2.23 -36.29
N ARG A 42 3.23 1.46 -35.43
CA ARG A 42 3.38 1.78 -33.99
C ARG A 42 4.13 3.10 -33.79
N ARG A 43 5.22 3.32 -34.54
CA ARG A 43 5.97 4.58 -34.53
C ARG A 43 5.11 5.74 -35.04
N ASP A 44 4.34 5.53 -36.10
CA ASP A 44 3.43 6.54 -36.65
C ASP A 44 2.34 6.95 -35.63
N ILE A 45 1.72 5.99 -34.94
CA ILE A 45 0.73 6.26 -33.89
C ILE A 45 1.37 7.00 -32.71
N TYR A 46 2.57 6.61 -32.30
CA TYR A 46 3.30 7.28 -31.22
C TYR A 46 3.63 8.74 -31.58
N GLN A 47 4.06 8.99 -32.82
CA GLN A 47 4.35 10.34 -33.29
C GLN A 47 3.09 11.21 -33.39
N ARG A 48 1.96 10.65 -33.87
CA ARG A 48 0.66 11.34 -33.86
C ARG A 48 0.19 11.63 -32.43
N CYS A 49 0.46 10.74 -31.48
CA CYS A 49 0.13 10.95 -30.07
C CYS A 49 0.85 12.18 -29.49
N ILE A 50 2.15 12.33 -29.79
CA ILE A 50 2.95 13.51 -29.40
C ILE A 50 2.39 14.79 -30.03
N GLN A 51 2.09 14.76 -31.34
CA GLN A 51 1.54 15.92 -32.05
C GLN A 51 0.18 16.38 -31.48
N LEU A 52 -0.71 15.43 -31.19
CA LEU A 52 -2.01 15.75 -30.59
C LEU A 52 -1.86 16.29 -29.17
N LYS A 53 -0.93 15.75 -28.38
CA LYS A 53 -0.63 16.27 -27.05
C LYS A 53 -0.14 17.72 -27.10
N GLN A 54 0.78 18.03 -28.02
CA GLN A 54 1.27 19.40 -28.21
C GLN A 54 0.14 20.37 -28.62
N ALA A 55 -0.74 19.94 -29.54
CA ALA A 55 -1.89 20.76 -29.95
C ALA A 55 -2.93 20.96 -28.81
N ILE A 56 -3.09 19.99 -27.91
CA ILE A 56 -3.91 20.10 -26.70
C ILE A 56 -3.29 21.09 -25.71
N ASP A 57 -1.98 21.01 -25.48
CA ASP A 57 -1.26 21.92 -24.58
C ASP A 57 -1.27 23.37 -25.10
N GLU A 58 -1.13 23.57 -26.41
CA GLU A 58 -1.34 24.87 -27.06
C GLU A 58 -2.76 25.41 -26.79
N ASN A 59 -3.78 24.58 -26.98
CA ASN A 59 -5.16 25.00 -26.73
C ASN A 59 -5.41 25.29 -25.25
N LYS A 60 -4.80 24.53 -24.34
CA LYS A 60 -4.87 24.78 -22.89
C LYS A 60 -4.25 26.12 -22.53
N ASN A 61 -3.09 26.46 -23.11
CA ASN A 61 -2.45 27.76 -22.94
C ASN A 61 -3.30 28.91 -23.50
N THR A 62 -3.92 28.73 -24.67
CA THR A 62 -4.84 29.74 -25.22
C THR A 62 -6.11 29.89 -24.36
N LEU A 63 -6.67 28.80 -23.83
CA LEU A 63 -7.81 28.81 -22.92
C LEU A 63 -7.47 29.56 -21.63
N GLN A 64 -6.28 29.34 -21.08
CA GLN A 64 -5.81 30.01 -19.87
C GLN A 64 -5.72 31.53 -20.07
N LYS A 65 -5.18 31.97 -21.22
CA LYS A 65 -5.03 33.38 -21.60
C LYS A 65 -6.34 34.09 -21.96
N LEU A 66 -7.40 33.37 -22.33
CA LEU A 66 -8.70 33.96 -22.67
C LEU A 66 -9.41 34.52 -21.43
N SER A 67 -9.81 35.78 -21.48
CA SER A 67 -10.62 36.43 -20.45
C SER A 67 -12.02 36.76 -20.96
N LYS A 68 -12.95 36.98 -20.02
CA LYS A 68 -14.34 37.38 -20.35
C LYS A 68 -14.41 38.71 -21.13
N ALA A 69 -13.39 39.55 -21.04
CA ALA A 69 -13.31 40.84 -21.73
C ALA A 69 -12.96 40.72 -23.22
N ASP A 70 -12.44 39.57 -23.64
CA ASP A 70 -12.02 39.30 -25.03
C ASP A 70 -13.20 38.86 -25.93
N GLU A 71 -14.38 38.65 -25.35
CA GLU A 71 -15.59 38.24 -26.08
C GLU A 71 -16.37 39.47 -26.61
N PRO A 72 -16.63 39.55 -27.93
CA PRO A 72 -17.36 40.68 -28.51
C PRO A 72 -18.86 40.69 -28.16
N ALA A 73 -19.40 39.59 -27.62
CA ALA A 73 -20.78 39.45 -27.16
C ALA A 73 -20.86 38.81 -25.76
N PRO A 74 -21.87 39.14 -24.93
CA PRO A 74 -22.01 38.55 -23.60
C PRO A 74 -22.30 37.04 -23.71
N VAL A 75 -21.31 36.22 -23.35
CA VAL A 75 -21.48 34.77 -23.28
C VAL A 75 -22.09 34.37 -21.93
N GLY A 76 -23.32 33.84 -21.96
CA GLY A 76 -23.96 33.25 -20.79
C GLY A 76 -23.15 32.05 -20.25
N SER A 77 -22.91 32.05 -18.94
CA SER A 77 -22.13 31.02 -18.22
C SER A 77 -20.70 30.84 -18.75
N TYR A 78 -20.01 31.94 -19.10
CA TYR A 78 -18.62 31.93 -19.61
C TYR A 78 -17.64 31.11 -18.76
N ASN A 79 -17.59 31.34 -17.44
CA ASN A 79 -16.66 30.64 -16.55
C ASN A 79 -16.94 29.13 -16.50
N GLN A 80 -18.21 28.74 -16.52
CA GLN A 80 -18.61 27.33 -16.54
C GLN A 80 -18.18 26.65 -17.84
N LYS A 81 -18.39 27.31 -18.99
CA LYS A 81 -17.97 26.77 -20.29
C LYS A 81 -16.44 26.69 -20.41
N LYS A 82 -15.73 27.69 -19.89
CA LYS A 82 -14.25 27.68 -19.83
C LYS A 82 -13.73 26.50 -19.00
N GLU A 83 -14.37 26.23 -17.86
CA GLU A 83 -14.04 25.10 -16.99
C GLU A 83 -14.37 23.74 -17.64
N GLU A 84 -15.51 23.63 -18.34
CA GLU A 84 -15.89 22.42 -19.09
C GLU A 84 -14.87 22.09 -20.19
N GLU A 85 -14.37 23.09 -20.91
CA GLU A 85 -13.31 22.91 -21.92
C GLU A 85 -11.96 22.52 -21.31
N HIS A 86 -11.60 23.09 -20.15
CA HIS A 86 -10.38 22.70 -19.44
C HIS A 86 -10.42 21.23 -19.03
N ASN A 87 -11.55 20.78 -18.46
CA ASN A 87 -11.77 19.39 -18.08
C ASN A 87 -11.76 18.44 -19.29
N LEU A 88 -12.29 18.88 -20.45
CA LEU A 88 -12.22 18.11 -21.68
C LEU A 88 -10.77 17.92 -22.15
N LEU A 89 -9.97 18.99 -22.19
CA LEU A 89 -8.57 18.93 -22.62
C LEU A 89 -7.74 18.05 -21.67
N ASP A 90 -7.92 18.15 -20.36
CA ASP A 90 -7.24 17.29 -19.38
C ASP A 90 -7.57 15.80 -19.58
N LYS A 91 -8.84 15.50 -19.88
CA LYS A 91 -9.28 14.14 -20.18
C LYS A 91 -8.60 13.60 -21.44
N LEU A 92 -8.49 14.41 -22.50
CA LEU A 92 -7.81 14.01 -23.74
C LEU A 92 -6.31 13.79 -23.52
N THR A 93 -5.65 14.64 -22.73
CA THR A 93 -4.23 14.48 -22.37
C THR A 93 -3.99 13.15 -21.64
N HIS A 94 -4.86 12.78 -20.70
CA HIS A 94 -4.76 11.51 -19.98
C HIS A 94 -4.89 10.31 -20.93
N GLN A 95 -5.86 10.33 -21.84
CA GLN A 95 -6.08 9.25 -22.81
C GLN A 95 -4.88 9.05 -23.75
N LEU A 96 -4.27 10.14 -24.22
CA LEU A 96 -3.05 10.08 -25.05
C LEU A 96 -1.85 9.57 -24.25
N GLN A 97 -1.72 9.96 -22.98
CA GLN A 97 -0.62 9.52 -22.13
C GLN A 97 -0.69 8.02 -21.82
N GLU A 98 -1.89 7.48 -21.54
CA GLU A 98 -2.11 6.04 -21.41
C GLU A 98 -1.74 5.29 -22.70
N LEU A 99 -2.13 5.82 -23.86
CA LEU A 99 -1.82 5.24 -25.16
C LEU A 99 -0.30 5.23 -25.42
N ALA A 100 0.39 6.35 -25.17
CA ALA A 100 1.84 6.47 -25.34
C ALA A 100 2.63 5.48 -24.46
N VAL A 101 2.22 5.30 -23.21
CA VAL A 101 2.83 4.33 -22.28
C VAL A 101 2.59 2.89 -22.75
N SER A 102 1.39 2.59 -23.24
CA SER A 102 1.06 1.26 -23.77
C SER A 102 1.92 0.88 -24.98
N ILE A 103 2.17 1.82 -25.89
CA ILE A 103 3.00 1.60 -27.08
C ILE A 103 4.48 1.48 -26.70
N SER A 104 4.95 2.29 -25.74
CA SER A 104 6.35 2.28 -25.29
C SER A 104 6.72 0.97 -24.59
N ARG A 105 5.79 0.34 -23.86
CA ARG A 105 5.99 -0.96 -23.20
C ARG A 105 6.13 -2.12 -24.20
N GLU A 106 5.49 -2.04 -25.37
CA GLU A 106 5.57 -3.07 -26.42
C GLU A 106 6.89 -3.02 -27.23
N ASN A 107 7.56 -1.86 -27.31
CA ASN A 107 8.84 -1.74 -28.02
C ASN A 107 10.03 -2.34 -27.25
N VAL A 108 9.91 -2.48 -25.92
CA VAL A 108 10.97 -3.05 -25.07
C VAL A 108 11.03 -4.58 -25.17
N THR A 109 9.94 -5.22 -25.60
CA THR A 109 9.86 -6.69 -25.71
C THR A 109 10.52 -7.28 -26.96
N GLU A 110 10.93 -6.47 -27.95
CA GLU A 110 11.43 -6.99 -29.24
C GLU A 110 12.95 -6.90 -29.44
N THR A 111 13.71 -6.21 -28.58
CA THR A 111 15.18 -6.12 -28.69
C THR A 111 15.86 -6.49 -27.37
N GLY A 112 16.09 -7.79 -27.19
CA GLY A 112 16.80 -8.34 -26.05
C GLY A 112 17.49 -9.66 -26.35
N ALA A 113 18.23 -9.75 -27.45
CA ALA A 113 19.17 -10.85 -27.69
C ALA A 113 20.32 -10.46 -28.65
N LEU A 114 21.53 -10.43 -28.08
CA LEU A 114 22.85 -10.75 -28.68
C LEU A 114 23.64 -9.69 -29.50
N THR A 115 24.88 -9.52 -29.00
CA THR A 115 26.20 -9.37 -29.68
C THR A 115 26.83 -8.01 -29.96
N GLU A 116 28.15 -8.03 -29.70
CA GLU A 116 29.21 -7.02 -29.71
C GLU A 116 29.58 -6.51 -31.13
N GLY A 117 30.25 -5.35 -31.21
CA GLY A 117 31.17 -5.04 -32.31
C GLY A 117 31.08 -3.63 -32.93
N GLU A 118 32.07 -2.80 -32.59
CA GLU A 118 32.86 -1.86 -33.43
C GLU A 118 32.18 -0.81 -34.35
N ASP A 119 32.54 0.45 -34.04
CA ASP A 119 33.08 1.53 -34.88
C ASP A 119 32.33 2.22 -36.05
N ASP A 120 32.59 3.53 -36.07
CA ASP A 120 32.65 4.52 -37.16
C ASP A 120 31.39 5.26 -37.69
N ASP A 121 31.25 6.49 -37.16
CA ASP A 121 31.55 7.78 -37.81
C ASP A 121 30.59 8.43 -38.84
N SER A 122 30.62 9.77 -38.79
CA SER A 122 30.05 10.82 -39.64
C SER A 122 28.54 11.09 -39.47
N SER A 123 28.04 12.32 -39.35
CA SER A 123 28.54 13.70 -39.57
C SER A 123 27.46 14.65 -38.99
N ALA A 124 27.79 15.64 -38.16
CA ALA A 124 27.97 17.07 -38.50
C ALA A 124 26.72 17.67 -39.20
N GLU A 125 26.10 18.78 -38.78
CA GLU A 125 26.61 20.10 -38.37
C GLU A 125 25.54 20.82 -37.51
N GLU A 126 25.92 21.44 -36.39
CA GLU A 126 26.14 22.89 -36.19
C GLU A 126 24.83 23.70 -36.04
N ASP A 127 24.48 24.00 -34.80
CA ASP A 127 23.72 25.20 -34.45
C ASP A 127 24.72 26.21 -33.87
N GLU A 128 25.10 27.21 -34.67
CA GLU A 128 25.73 28.43 -34.18
C GLU A 128 24.65 29.46 -33.79
N GLU A 129 24.97 30.08 -32.67
CA GLU A 129 24.32 31.15 -31.91
C GLU A 129 23.88 32.35 -32.77
N GLU A 130 22.77 32.99 -32.38
CA GLU A 130 22.82 34.38 -31.88
C GLU A 130 21.49 34.77 -31.23
N GLU A 131 21.63 35.66 -30.26
CA GLU A 131 20.79 35.93 -29.10
C GLU A 131 19.54 36.78 -29.40
N GLU A 132 18.55 36.74 -28.50
CA GLU A 132 17.96 37.93 -27.85
C GLU A 132 16.84 37.52 -26.85
N GLU A 133 17.23 37.54 -25.56
CA GLU A 133 16.54 37.97 -24.32
C GLU A 133 15.19 37.35 -23.89
N GLU A 134 15.21 36.49 -22.85
CA GLU A 134 14.87 36.74 -21.41
C GLU A 134 13.34 36.86 -21.15
N ASP A 135 12.67 36.03 -20.34
CA ASP A 135 12.96 35.66 -18.94
C ASP A 135 12.92 34.13 -18.67
N GLU A 136 14.09 33.53 -18.44
CA GLU A 136 14.25 32.30 -17.64
C GLU A 136 14.82 32.68 -16.27
N GLU A 137 14.05 32.55 -15.18
CA GLU A 137 14.64 32.61 -13.84
C GLU A 137 15.33 31.28 -13.49
N ALA A 138 16.58 31.15 -13.91
CA ALA A 138 17.51 30.18 -13.35
C ALA A 138 18.08 30.69 -12.00
N ALA A 139 17.88 29.88 -10.96
CA ALA A 139 18.80 29.69 -9.84
C ALA A 139 19.38 30.94 -9.11
N SER A 140 18.63 31.52 -8.17
CA SER A 140 19.04 31.76 -6.76
C SER A 140 18.06 32.72 -6.08
N GLY A 141 17.46 32.29 -4.97
CA GLY A 141 16.57 33.14 -4.17
C GLY A 141 17.14 33.32 -2.77
N GLU A 142 16.97 34.51 -2.19
CA GLU A 142 17.18 34.76 -0.77
C GLU A 142 15.98 34.16 -0.01
N TYR A 143 16.26 33.30 0.98
CA TYR A 143 15.23 32.72 1.86
C TYR A 143 15.57 33.05 3.31
N VAL A 144 14.56 33.26 4.13
CA VAL A 144 14.73 33.46 5.57
C VAL A 144 14.47 32.16 6.32
N ALA A 145 15.34 31.84 7.28
CA ALA A 145 15.18 30.69 8.15
C ALA A 145 14.03 30.92 9.14
N ILE A 146 13.03 30.02 9.18
CA ILE A 146 11.89 30.12 10.11
C ILE A 146 12.13 29.39 11.45
N GLY A 147 13.25 28.68 11.58
CA GLY A 147 13.67 27.96 12.79
C GLY A 147 15.19 27.75 12.84
N ASP A 148 15.70 27.42 14.03
CA ASP A 148 17.11 27.10 14.21
C ASP A 148 17.43 25.71 13.64
N PHE A 149 18.57 25.58 12.97
CA PHE A 149 19.06 24.31 12.46
C PHE A 149 20.56 24.16 12.76
N THR A 150 20.87 23.17 13.58
CA THR A 150 22.26 22.76 13.85
C THR A 150 22.65 21.66 12.87
N ALA A 151 23.74 21.85 12.14
CA ALA A 151 24.28 20.87 11.19
C ALA A 151 24.44 19.50 11.86
N GLN A 152 23.84 18.47 11.27
CA GLN A 152 23.86 17.11 11.83
C GLN A 152 24.81 16.19 11.03
N GLN A 153 25.19 16.58 9.82
CA GLN A 153 26.07 15.84 8.92
C GLN A 153 27.21 16.71 8.38
N VAL A 154 28.30 16.05 7.95
CA VAL A 154 29.39 16.74 7.24
C VAL A 154 28.87 17.20 5.89
N GLY A 155 28.86 18.51 5.68
CA GLY A 155 28.27 19.14 4.49
C GLY A 155 26.95 19.87 4.76
N ASP A 156 26.36 19.76 5.95
CA ASP A 156 25.21 20.56 6.36
C ASP A 156 25.64 21.98 6.79
N LEU A 157 24.79 22.96 6.53
CA LEU A 157 25.01 24.34 6.98
C LEU A 157 24.22 24.63 8.26
N THR A 158 24.89 25.02 9.34
CA THR A 158 24.22 25.50 10.57
C THR A 158 23.71 26.92 10.36
N PHE A 159 22.46 27.19 10.72
CA PHE A 159 21.85 28.52 10.65
C PHE A 159 20.84 28.74 11.79
N LYS A 160 20.60 30.00 12.14
CA LYS A 160 19.60 30.38 13.16
C LYS A 160 18.33 30.93 12.54
N LYS A 161 17.22 30.86 13.28
CA LYS A 161 15.95 31.49 12.92
C LYS A 161 16.17 32.98 12.63
N GLY A 162 15.65 33.46 11.51
CA GLY A 162 15.81 34.81 11.00
C GLY A 162 17.02 35.02 10.10
N GLU A 163 17.90 34.02 9.93
CA GLU A 163 19.07 34.12 9.07
C GLU A 163 18.68 34.05 7.58
N ILE A 164 19.24 34.94 6.76
CA ILE A 164 19.02 34.97 5.30
C ILE A 164 20.04 34.04 4.64
N LEU A 165 19.55 33.10 3.85
CA LEU A 165 20.31 32.05 3.19
C LEU A 165 20.09 32.13 1.68
N LEU A 166 21.20 32.12 0.93
CA LEU A 166 21.16 32.14 -0.53
C LEU A 166 21.14 30.70 -1.05
N ILE A 167 20.09 30.33 -1.80
CA ILE A 167 19.98 28.99 -2.38
C ILE A 167 20.77 28.90 -3.68
N ILE A 168 21.74 27.99 -3.71
CA ILE A 168 22.61 27.71 -4.86
C ILE A 168 22.01 26.60 -5.73
N GLU A 169 21.46 25.55 -5.11
CA GLU A 169 20.94 24.37 -5.83
C GLU A 169 19.73 23.79 -5.11
N LYS A 170 18.68 23.45 -5.87
CA LYS A 170 17.42 22.90 -5.36
C LYS A 170 17.31 21.43 -5.75
N ASN A 171 17.61 20.51 -4.83
CA ASN A 171 17.44 19.08 -5.08
C ASN A 171 16.00 18.62 -4.81
N PRO A 172 15.48 17.65 -5.59
CA PRO A 172 14.13 17.10 -5.43
C PRO A 172 13.96 16.23 -4.17
N ASP A 173 15.05 15.93 -3.45
CA ASP A 173 15.05 15.21 -2.17
C ASP A 173 14.69 16.08 -0.95
N GLY A 174 14.53 17.39 -1.15
CA GLY A 174 14.16 18.37 -0.12
C GLY A 174 15.34 18.99 0.64
N TRP A 175 16.59 18.66 0.25
CA TRP A 175 17.81 19.25 0.79
C TRP A 175 18.45 20.19 -0.23
N TRP A 176 18.46 21.47 0.09
CA TRP A 176 18.95 22.51 -0.81
C TRP A 176 20.36 22.90 -0.45
N MET A 177 21.21 23.12 -1.45
CA MET A 177 22.53 23.68 -1.22
C MET A 177 22.38 25.18 -1.00
N ALA A 178 22.85 25.69 0.12
CA ALA A 178 22.74 27.10 0.47
C ALA A 178 24.06 27.68 0.95
N LYS A 179 24.16 29.01 0.89
CA LYS A 179 25.28 29.79 1.40
C LYS A 179 24.78 30.80 2.42
N ASN A 180 25.37 30.81 3.61
CA ASN A 180 25.06 31.83 4.63
C ASN A 180 25.85 33.13 4.39
N ALA A 181 25.50 34.17 5.15
CA ALA A 181 26.18 35.47 5.10
C ALA A 181 27.69 35.39 5.43
N LYS A 182 28.12 34.35 6.16
CA LYS A 182 29.53 34.09 6.50
C LYS A 182 30.31 33.44 5.35
N GLY A 183 29.65 33.12 4.24
CA GLY A 183 30.25 32.53 3.06
C GLY A 183 30.33 31.00 3.07
N ASN A 184 29.89 30.35 4.15
CA ASN A 184 29.91 28.90 4.28
C ASN A 184 28.78 28.29 3.45
N LYS A 185 29.11 27.23 2.71
CA LYS A 185 28.15 26.47 1.90
C LYS A 185 27.83 25.14 2.56
N GLY A 186 26.58 24.73 2.48
CA GLY A 186 26.16 23.42 2.93
C GLY A 186 24.69 23.15 2.65
N LEU A 187 24.30 21.90 2.83
CA LEU A 187 22.94 21.43 2.64
C LEU A 187 22.06 21.89 3.79
N ILE A 188 20.86 22.35 3.44
CA ILE A 188 19.85 22.81 4.38
C ILE A 188 18.48 22.23 4.01
N PRO A 189 17.65 21.87 5.00
CA PRO A 189 16.31 21.36 4.75
C PRO A 189 15.38 22.48 4.26
N ARG A 190 14.70 22.28 3.13
CA ARG A 190 13.72 23.25 2.59
C ARG A 190 12.64 23.61 3.61
N THR A 191 12.24 22.68 4.49
CA THR A 191 11.15 22.88 5.46
C THR A 191 11.44 23.94 6.52
N TYR A 192 12.66 24.46 6.58
CA TYR A 192 13.07 25.52 7.50
C TYR A 192 13.19 26.89 6.83
N LEU A 193 12.70 27.03 5.58
CA LEU A 193 12.90 28.22 4.76
C LEU A 193 11.60 28.80 4.23
N GLU A 194 11.52 30.13 4.21
CA GLU A 194 10.46 30.91 3.58
C GLU A 194 11.06 31.92 2.59
N PRO A 195 10.44 32.21 1.43
CA PRO A 195 10.95 33.20 0.48
C PRO A 195 11.09 34.57 1.14
N TYR A 196 12.23 35.22 0.97
CA TYR A 196 12.46 36.55 1.55
C TYR A 196 11.98 37.64 0.58
N ASN A 197 10.82 38.26 0.86
CA ASN A 197 10.30 39.39 0.09
C ASN A 197 10.70 40.72 0.75
N LYS A 198 11.43 41.57 0.01
CA LYS A 198 11.89 42.89 0.45
C LYS A 198 10.88 44.00 0.16
N GLU A 199 9.66 43.94 0.68
CA GLU A 199 8.80 45.14 0.74
C GLU A 199 8.00 45.20 2.04
N GLU A 200 7.96 46.41 2.61
CA GLU A 200 7.36 46.87 3.86
C GLU A 200 8.18 46.76 5.17
N GLY A 201 8.56 47.93 5.68
CA GLY A 201 8.70 48.22 7.11
C GLY A 201 8.27 49.66 7.38
N PRO A 202 8.29 50.17 8.62
CA PRO A 202 7.97 49.50 9.89
C PRO A 202 7.06 50.38 10.80
N GLU A 203 6.34 49.80 11.76
CA GLU A 203 6.04 50.51 13.03
C GLU A 203 6.28 49.62 14.27
N SER A 204 7.02 50.25 15.18
CA SER A 204 7.50 49.92 16.52
C SER A 204 6.59 49.18 17.50
N SER A 205 7.20 48.35 18.34
CA SER A 205 7.21 48.57 19.80
C SER A 205 8.26 47.68 20.50
N GLU A 206 9.22 48.33 21.16
CA GLU A 206 10.28 47.74 22.00
C GLU A 206 9.79 47.38 23.41
N GLU A 207 10.72 46.72 24.14
CA GLU A 207 10.84 46.46 25.59
C GLU A 207 10.31 45.11 26.13
N GLY A 208 11.10 44.25 26.79
CA GLY A 208 12.51 44.40 27.21
C GLY A 208 13.14 43.15 27.87
N SER A 209 14.48 43.18 27.86
CA SER A 209 15.51 42.64 28.77
C SER A 209 15.65 41.14 29.07
N GLU A 210 16.67 40.55 28.40
CA GLU A 210 17.85 39.80 28.88
C GLU A 210 17.96 39.35 30.35
N GLU A 211 18.38 38.08 30.55
CA GLU A 211 19.54 37.68 31.38
C GLU A 211 20.12 36.33 30.87
N ASP A 212 21.44 36.31 30.63
CA ASP A 212 22.31 35.17 30.25
C ASP A 212 22.63 34.23 31.44
N VAL A 213 22.81 32.91 31.21
CA VAL A 213 23.91 32.10 31.80
C VAL A 213 24.25 30.88 30.92
N GLU A 214 25.50 30.89 30.44
CA GLU A 214 26.51 29.86 30.12
C GLU A 214 26.19 28.42 29.63
N VAL A 215 27.00 28.09 28.62
CA VAL A 215 27.24 26.81 27.95
C VAL A 215 28.09 25.86 28.81
N GLY A 216 27.69 24.59 28.86
CA GLY A 216 28.56 23.47 29.23
C GLY A 216 28.54 22.41 28.11
N ASP A 217 29.62 22.36 27.34
CA ASP A 217 29.92 21.36 26.32
C ASP A 217 30.56 20.14 26.99
N GLU A 218 29.96 18.96 26.83
CA GLU A 218 30.65 17.68 27.02
C GLU A 218 30.33 16.75 25.84
N THR A 219 31.31 16.67 24.96
CA THR A 219 31.52 15.68 23.91
C THR A 219 31.34 14.24 24.39
N ALA A 220 30.54 13.45 23.65
CA ALA A 220 30.67 12.00 23.61
C ALA A 220 30.47 11.51 22.17
N GLU A 221 31.60 11.26 21.51
CA GLU A 221 31.71 10.55 20.23
C GLU A 221 31.14 9.14 20.33
N GLY A 222 30.58 8.65 19.21
CA GLY A 222 30.39 7.22 18.97
C GLY A 222 28.96 6.77 18.74
N ALA A 223 28.33 7.20 17.65
CA ALA A 223 27.19 6.47 17.08
C ALA A 223 27.34 6.42 15.55
N GLU A 224 27.62 5.22 15.03
CA GLU A 224 27.61 4.94 13.60
C GLU A 224 26.21 5.22 13.02
N VAL A 225 26.14 6.24 12.17
CA VAL A 225 24.92 6.62 11.45
C VAL A 225 24.70 5.65 10.29
N LYS A 226 23.66 4.81 10.38
CA LYS A 226 23.25 3.90 9.30
C LYS A 226 22.54 4.66 8.18
N GLN A 227 22.98 4.41 6.95
CA GLN A 227 22.35 4.88 5.70
C GLN A 227 20.88 4.43 5.62
N ARG A 228 19.98 5.39 5.38
CA ARG A 228 18.59 5.13 4.99
C ARG A 228 18.54 4.80 3.50
N THR A 229 18.11 3.59 3.16
CA THR A 229 17.68 3.23 1.80
C THR A 229 16.17 3.38 1.72
N ASP A 230 15.72 4.43 1.02
CA ASP A 230 14.40 5.08 1.15
C ASP A 230 13.35 4.61 0.12
N SER A 231 13.30 3.32 -0.24
CA SER A 231 12.27 2.81 -1.17
C SER A 231 10.85 2.83 -0.57
N HIS A 232 10.70 2.58 0.73
CA HIS A 232 9.38 2.59 1.38
C HIS A 232 8.87 4.01 1.65
N TRP A 233 9.77 4.95 1.90
CA TRP A 233 9.42 6.34 2.17
C TRP A 233 9.10 7.13 0.90
N SER A 234 9.71 6.78 -0.24
CA SER A 234 9.31 7.36 -1.55
C SER A 234 7.89 6.96 -1.94
N ALA A 235 7.47 5.73 -1.65
CA ALA A 235 6.16 5.22 -2.02
C ALA A 235 5.05 5.83 -1.14
N VAL A 236 5.28 5.88 0.18
CA VAL A 236 4.44 6.63 1.12
C VAL A 236 4.38 8.12 0.76
N ARG A 237 5.50 8.77 0.36
CA ARG A 237 5.49 10.19 -0.07
C ARG A 237 4.72 10.42 -1.37
N LYS A 238 4.81 9.51 -2.35
CA LYS A 238 4.07 9.60 -3.62
C LYS A 238 2.56 9.50 -3.38
N ALA A 239 2.13 8.52 -2.58
CA ALA A 239 0.72 8.35 -2.23
C ALA A 239 0.19 9.47 -1.33
N ILE A 240 1.02 9.97 -0.41
CA ILE A 240 0.75 11.19 0.37
C ILE A 240 0.55 12.36 -0.60
N SER A 241 1.43 12.61 -1.57
CA SER A 241 1.27 13.72 -2.53
C SER A 241 0.04 13.60 -3.44
N GLU A 242 -0.38 12.38 -3.82
CA GLU A 242 -1.53 12.15 -4.71
C GLU A 242 -2.88 12.16 -3.95
N GLN A 243 -2.91 11.76 -2.67
CA GLN A 243 -4.14 11.70 -1.84
C GLN A 243 -4.25 12.82 -0.78
N ILE A 244 -3.21 13.64 -0.58
CA ILE A 244 -3.24 14.81 0.33
C ILE A 244 -4.39 15.74 -0.03
N ASN A 245 -4.60 16.02 -1.33
CA ASN A 245 -5.61 16.99 -1.75
C ASN A 245 -7.03 16.55 -1.36
N THR A 246 -7.34 15.24 -1.39
CA THR A 246 -8.67 14.74 -1.02
C THR A 246 -8.86 14.72 0.48
N VAL A 247 -7.86 14.30 1.25
CA VAL A 247 -7.93 14.22 2.72
C VAL A 247 -7.87 15.59 3.39
N ASP A 248 -7.07 16.53 2.86
CA ASP A 248 -7.03 17.91 3.36
C ASP A 248 -8.33 18.64 3.06
N VAL A 249 -8.95 18.40 1.89
CA VAL A 249 -10.31 18.89 1.61
C VAL A 249 -11.31 18.30 2.58
N LEU A 250 -11.27 16.99 2.85
CA LEU A 250 -12.17 16.35 3.83
C LEU A 250 -11.97 16.89 5.24
N THR A 251 -10.73 17.12 5.66
CA THR A 251 -10.41 17.69 6.97
C THR A 251 -10.90 19.13 7.07
N THR A 252 -10.66 19.94 6.03
CA THR A 252 -11.10 21.34 5.93
C THR A 252 -12.62 21.46 5.92
N MET A 253 -13.32 20.52 5.28
CA MET A 253 -14.78 20.43 5.30
C MET A 253 -15.36 19.88 6.61
N GLY A 254 -14.52 19.52 7.59
CA GLY A 254 -14.95 18.90 8.85
C GLY A 254 -15.52 17.48 8.67
N ALA A 255 -15.25 16.84 7.53
CA ALA A 255 -15.69 15.49 7.19
C ALA A 255 -14.92 14.41 7.96
N ILE A 256 -13.70 14.71 8.41
CA ILE A 256 -12.86 13.77 9.18
C ILE A 256 -12.12 14.49 10.31
N PRO A 257 -11.83 13.80 11.43
CA PRO A 257 -11.00 14.36 12.50
C PRO A 257 -9.58 14.72 12.01
N ALA A 258 -9.01 15.80 12.57
CA ALA A 258 -7.72 16.35 12.13
C ALA A 258 -6.54 15.37 12.22
N GLY A 259 -6.61 14.38 13.11
CA GLY A 259 -5.58 13.35 13.26
C GLY A 259 -5.70 12.20 12.26
N PHE A 260 -6.73 12.16 11.40
CA PHE A 260 -6.90 11.09 10.41
C PHE A 260 -6.04 11.35 9.18
N ARG A 261 -5.52 10.27 8.58
CA ARG A 261 -4.70 10.30 7.36
C ARG A 261 -5.09 9.14 6.44
N PRO A 262 -4.67 9.13 5.16
CA PRO A 262 -4.66 7.91 4.37
C PRO A 262 -3.96 6.77 5.13
N SER A 263 -4.52 5.56 5.02
CA SER A 263 -3.99 4.38 5.72
C SER A 263 -2.64 3.96 5.13
N THR A 264 -1.57 4.03 5.94
CA THR A 264 -0.20 3.76 5.48
C THR A 264 -0.01 2.29 5.13
N LEU A 265 -0.50 1.38 5.99
CA LEU A 265 -0.41 -0.06 5.74
C LEU A 265 -1.32 -0.49 4.59
N PHE A 266 -2.42 0.23 4.33
CA PHE A 266 -3.23 -0.02 3.14
C PHE A 266 -2.50 0.37 1.86
N GLN A 267 -1.86 1.54 1.81
CA GLN A 267 -1.06 1.97 0.66
C GLN A 267 0.05 0.95 0.34
N LEU A 268 0.78 0.48 1.37
CA LEU A 268 1.79 -0.56 1.18
C LEU A 268 1.20 -1.86 0.62
N LEU A 269 -0.01 -2.27 1.05
CA LEU A 269 -0.69 -3.46 0.51
C LEU A 269 -1.09 -3.31 -0.97
N GLU A 270 -1.38 -2.08 -1.42
CA GLU A 270 -1.72 -1.77 -2.80
C GLU A 270 -0.49 -1.66 -3.71
N GLU A 271 0.66 -1.27 -3.17
CA GLU A 271 1.92 -1.12 -3.93
C GLU A 271 2.48 -2.45 -4.46
N GLY A 272 2.24 -3.57 -3.78
CA GLY A 272 2.72 -4.86 -4.29
C GLY A 272 2.52 -6.04 -3.36
N ASN A 273 2.85 -7.22 -3.87
CA ASN A 273 2.62 -8.48 -3.15
C ASN A 273 3.56 -8.72 -1.96
N GLN A 274 4.64 -7.96 -1.83
CA GLN A 274 5.68 -8.16 -0.82
C GLN A 274 5.19 -8.05 0.64
N PHE A 275 4.02 -7.45 0.88
CA PHE A 275 3.41 -7.34 2.20
C PHE A 275 2.22 -8.30 2.41
N ARG A 276 1.97 -9.22 1.48
CA ARG A 276 0.88 -10.20 1.56
C ARG A 276 1.33 -11.49 2.22
N ALA A 277 0.41 -12.21 2.87
CA ALA A 277 0.74 -13.45 3.56
C ALA A 277 1.22 -14.55 2.59
N SER A 278 0.64 -14.58 1.38
CA SER A 278 1.05 -15.45 0.27
C SER A 278 2.54 -15.34 -0.05
N TYR A 279 3.10 -14.12 -0.07
CA TYR A 279 4.51 -13.87 -0.34
C TYR A 279 5.44 -14.49 0.70
N PHE A 280 5.09 -14.41 1.99
CA PHE A 280 5.90 -14.96 3.08
C PHE A 280 5.75 -16.47 3.26
N LEU A 281 4.68 -17.07 2.72
CA LEU A 281 4.43 -18.50 2.85
C LEU A 281 5.26 -19.33 1.86
N GLN A 282 5.56 -18.75 0.69
CA GLN A 282 6.41 -19.35 -0.33
C GLN A 282 7.86 -19.50 0.16
N PRO A 283 8.57 -20.57 -0.25
CA PRO A 283 9.93 -20.79 0.18
C PRO A 283 10.90 -19.83 -0.53
N GLU A 284 11.98 -19.45 0.15
CA GLU A 284 13.05 -18.64 -0.44
C GLU A 284 14.28 -19.50 -0.72
N LEU A 285 14.98 -19.23 -1.83
CA LEU A 285 16.29 -19.81 -2.08
C LEU A 285 17.37 -19.14 -1.23
N THR A 286 18.43 -19.89 -0.91
CA THR A 286 19.65 -19.34 -0.33
C THR A 286 20.39 -18.45 -1.33
N THR A 287 21.37 -17.67 -0.87
CA THR A 287 22.21 -16.83 -1.74
C THR A 287 22.92 -17.63 -2.82
N SER A 288 23.31 -18.88 -2.53
CA SER A 288 23.88 -19.81 -3.51
C SER A 288 22.85 -20.36 -4.52
N GLN A 289 21.56 -20.19 -4.27
CA GLN A 289 20.46 -20.80 -5.03
C GLN A 289 20.43 -22.34 -5.06
N LEU A 290 21.26 -23.00 -4.23
CA LEU A 290 21.37 -24.46 -4.18
C LEU A 290 20.47 -25.13 -3.12
N ALA A 291 19.84 -24.35 -2.25
CA ALA A 291 18.97 -24.85 -1.19
C ALA A 291 17.87 -23.84 -0.87
N PHE A 292 16.82 -24.29 -0.19
CA PHE A 292 15.84 -23.40 0.40
C PHE A 292 16.32 -22.88 1.75
N LYS A 293 16.16 -21.59 1.96
CA LYS A 293 16.54 -20.85 3.18
C LYS A 293 15.64 -21.22 4.35
N ASP A 294 14.36 -21.43 4.11
CA ASP A 294 13.31 -21.58 5.13
C ASP A 294 12.54 -22.91 5.05
N LEU A 295 12.94 -23.82 4.15
CA LEU A 295 12.35 -25.15 3.96
C LEU A 295 13.44 -26.23 3.92
N MET A 296 13.43 -27.15 4.88
CA MET A 296 14.40 -28.25 4.95
C MET A 296 13.70 -29.54 5.35
N TRP A 297 14.18 -30.68 4.85
CA TRP A 297 13.64 -31.99 5.20
C TRP A 297 14.30 -32.57 6.45
N ASP A 298 13.53 -33.27 7.27
CA ASP A 298 14.01 -34.10 8.37
C ASP A 298 13.62 -35.56 8.14
N ALA A 299 14.61 -36.35 7.70
CA ALA A 299 14.44 -37.76 7.41
C ALA A 299 14.03 -38.59 8.64
N LYS A 300 14.34 -38.14 9.87
CA LYS A 300 13.97 -38.89 11.08
C LYS A 300 12.49 -38.76 11.39
N THR A 301 11.91 -37.58 11.17
CA THR A 301 10.50 -37.30 11.46
C THR A 301 9.60 -37.48 10.24
N GLY A 302 10.18 -37.65 9.05
CA GLY A 302 9.46 -37.78 7.79
C GLY A 302 8.65 -36.52 7.46
N SER A 303 9.18 -35.35 7.82
CA SER A 303 8.48 -34.08 7.63
C SER A 303 9.47 -32.93 7.47
N ILE A 304 8.94 -31.73 7.24
CA ILE A 304 9.75 -30.52 7.23
C ILE A 304 10.33 -30.25 8.62
N ARG A 305 11.57 -29.79 8.65
CA ARG A 305 12.31 -29.51 9.89
C ARG A 305 11.68 -28.33 10.62
N SER A 306 11.43 -28.53 11.91
CA SER A 306 11.01 -27.47 12.84
C SER A 306 12.05 -26.33 12.90
N ARG A 307 11.57 -25.09 12.77
CA ARG A 307 12.36 -23.87 12.90
C ARG A 307 11.83 -22.99 14.03
N PRO A 308 12.55 -22.89 15.16
CA PRO A 308 12.23 -21.91 16.18
C PRO A 308 12.57 -20.50 15.64
N SER A 309 11.75 -19.52 16.00
CA SER A 309 11.97 -18.11 15.69
C SER A 309 12.31 -17.34 16.97
N ARG A 310 13.13 -16.28 16.89
CA ARG A 310 13.48 -15.41 18.02
C ARG A 310 12.22 -14.93 18.77
N VAL A 311 11.21 -14.49 18.01
CA VAL A 311 9.90 -14.11 18.53
C VAL A 311 8.87 -15.12 18.06
N SER A 312 8.13 -15.69 18.99
CA SER A 312 6.97 -16.52 18.71
C SER A 312 5.93 -16.40 19.83
N LEU A 313 4.83 -15.72 19.55
CA LEU A 313 3.80 -15.38 20.54
C LEU A 313 2.40 -15.37 19.92
N ILE A 314 1.38 -15.30 20.77
CA ILE A 314 0.00 -15.05 20.36
C ILE A 314 -0.39 -13.62 20.76
N LEU A 315 -0.95 -12.89 19.82
CA LEU A 315 -1.57 -11.58 20.01
C LEU A 315 -3.08 -11.77 19.94
N THR A 316 -3.80 -11.32 20.96
CA THR A 316 -5.26 -11.26 20.95
C THR A 316 -5.73 -9.80 20.93
N LEU A 317 -6.46 -9.39 19.90
CA LEU A 317 -7.17 -8.10 19.85
C LEU A 317 -8.43 -8.18 20.72
N TRP A 318 -8.64 -7.20 21.61
CA TRP A 318 -9.80 -7.17 22.50
C TRP A 318 -10.82 -6.12 22.08
N SER A 319 -10.40 -4.85 22.06
CA SER A 319 -11.29 -3.74 21.73
C SER A 319 -10.51 -2.48 21.42
N CYS A 320 -11.09 -1.60 20.61
CA CYS A 320 -10.70 -0.21 20.50
C CYS A 320 -11.73 0.65 21.24
N LYS A 321 -11.30 1.70 21.94
CA LYS A 321 -12.19 2.60 22.68
C LYS A 321 -11.89 4.05 22.31
N MET A 322 -12.92 4.88 22.43
CA MET A 322 -12.85 6.33 22.20
C MET A 322 -12.40 6.71 20.79
N ILE A 323 -12.58 5.83 19.79
CA ILE A 323 -12.22 6.13 18.42
C ILE A 323 -13.11 7.26 17.89
N PRO A 324 -12.53 8.36 17.37
CA PRO A 324 -13.32 9.44 16.78
C PRO A 324 -14.17 8.95 15.62
N LEU A 325 -15.32 9.59 15.43
CA LEU A 325 -16.23 9.25 14.35
C LEU A 325 -15.91 10.15 13.15
N PRO A 326 -15.90 9.60 11.92
CA PRO A 326 -15.91 10.44 10.73
C PRO A 326 -17.22 11.22 10.67
N GLY A 327 -17.19 12.35 9.95
CA GLY A 327 -18.34 13.21 9.69
C GLY A 327 -19.36 12.56 8.74
N VAL A 328 -20.53 13.18 8.64
CA VAL A 328 -21.71 12.65 7.92
C VAL A 328 -21.55 12.60 6.39
N SER A 329 -20.54 13.25 5.83
CA SER A 329 -20.24 13.23 4.39
C SER A 329 -19.58 11.93 3.93
N ILE A 330 -19.19 11.07 4.88
CA ILE A 330 -18.55 9.78 4.63
C ILE A 330 -19.39 8.66 5.23
N GLN A 331 -19.68 7.65 4.42
CA GLN A 331 -20.29 6.41 4.88
C GLN A 331 -19.20 5.38 5.16
N VAL A 332 -19.14 4.90 6.41
CA VAL A 332 -18.19 3.86 6.83
C VAL A 332 -18.72 2.48 6.43
N LEU A 333 -17.97 1.79 5.58
CA LEU A 333 -18.27 0.45 5.08
C LEU A 333 -17.67 -0.64 5.99
N SER A 334 -16.45 -0.43 6.49
CA SER A 334 -15.76 -1.39 7.37
C SER A 334 -14.90 -0.68 8.41
N ARG A 335 -14.68 -1.36 9.53
CA ARG A 335 -13.77 -0.98 10.62
C ARG A 335 -12.83 -2.14 10.86
N HIS A 336 -11.53 -1.89 10.95
CA HIS A 336 -10.55 -2.96 11.05
C HIS A 336 -9.26 -2.47 11.73
N VAL A 337 -8.42 -3.43 12.12
CA VAL A 337 -7.05 -3.16 12.55
C VAL A 337 -6.13 -3.86 11.57
N ARG A 338 -5.17 -3.12 11.01
CA ARG A 338 -4.03 -3.69 10.30
C ARG A 338 -2.81 -3.65 11.19
N PHE A 339 -2.00 -4.69 11.15
CA PHE A 339 -0.76 -4.71 11.89
C PHE A 339 0.30 -5.59 11.24
N CYS A 340 1.56 -5.25 11.51
CA CYS A 340 2.74 -5.91 10.98
C CYS A 340 3.91 -5.83 11.97
N LEU A 341 4.94 -6.64 11.73
CA LEU A 341 6.22 -6.47 12.40
C LEU A 341 6.94 -5.26 11.79
N PHE A 342 7.46 -4.40 12.66
CA PHE A 342 8.05 -3.12 12.30
C PHE A 342 9.29 -2.88 13.16
N ASP A 343 10.34 -2.30 12.59
CA ASP A 343 11.59 -1.99 13.32
C ASP A 343 11.72 -0.53 13.75
N GLY A 344 10.64 0.24 13.69
CA GLY A 344 10.68 1.69 13.89
C GLY A 344 10.88 2.48 12.59
N SER A 345 11.27 1.83 11.49
CA SER A 345 11.48 2.47 10.20
C SER A 345 10.88 1.72 9.01
N LYS A 346 10.88 0.39 9.01
CA LYS A 346 10.44 -0.45 7.89
C LYS A 346 9.53 -1.58 8.37
N VAL A 347 8.56 -1.90 7.52
CA VAL A 347 7.72 -3.10 7.68
C VAL A 347 8.56 -4.34 7.35
N LEU A 348 8.50 -5.35 8.22
CA LEU A 348 9.33 -6.56 8.17
C LEU A 348 8.55 -7.85 7.89
N SER A 349 7.22 -7.81 7.93
CA SER A 349 6.35 -8.98 7.73
C SER A 349 5.21 -8.67 6.77
N ASN A 350 4.38 -9.68 6.51
CA ASN A 350 3.07 -9.44 5.94
C ASN A 350 2.24 -8.53 6.85
N ILE A 351 1.33 -7.78 6.24
CA ILE A 351 0.35 -6.96 6.92
C ILE A 351 -0.90 -7.82 7.14
N HIS A 352 -1.23 -8.07 8.40
CA HIS A 352 -2.41 -8.84 8.78
C HIS A 352 -3.58 -7.90 9.08
N THR A 353 -4.78 -8.27 8.65
CA THR A 353 -5.99 -7.46 8.82
C THR A 353 -7.01 -8.24 9.64
N VAL A 354 -7.57 -7.62 10.68
CA VAL A 354 -8.68 -8.17 11.47
C VAL A 354 -9.84 -7.18 11.44
N ARG A 355 -11.00 -7.64 10.99
CA ARG A 355 -12.22 -6.83 10.93
C ARG A 355 -12.86 -6.74 12.32
N ALA A 356 -13.27 -5.53 12.67
CA ALA A 356 -13.92 -5.25 13.93
C ALA A 356 -15.45 -5.38 13.80
N THR A 357 -16.08 -5.74 14.91
CA THR A 357 -17.52 -5.64 15.09
C THR A 357 -17.86 -4.29 15.73
N TRP A 358 -18.94 -3.66 15.26
CA TRP A 358 -19.37 -2.33 15.69
C TRP A 358 -20.86 -2.32 16.02
N GLN A 359 -21.23 -1.59 17.06
CA GLN A 359 -22.61 -1.48 17.51
C GLN A 359 -23.03 -0.01 17.64
N PRO A 360 -24.21 0.40 17.12
CA PRO A 360 -24.69 1.78 17.23
C PRO A 360 -24.80 2.30 18.67
N LYS A 361 -25.07 1.41 19.64
CA LYS A 361 -25.20 1.75 21.06
C LYS A 361 -23.89 2.26 21.68
N LYS A 362 -22.73 1.88 21.13
CA LYS A 362 -21.40 2.28 21.59
C LYS A 362 -20.54 2.67 20.39
N PRO A 363 -20.84 3.80 19.72
CA PRO A 363 -20.32 4.09 18.39
C PRO A 363 -18.79 4.31 18.36
N LYS A 364 -18.19 4.71 19.49
CA LYS A 364 -16.73 4.89 19.64
C LYS A 364 -15.99 3.63 20.11
N THR A 365 -16.66 2.49 20.18
CA THR A 365 -16.07 1.23 20.64
C THR A 365 -16.15 0.19 19.54
N TRP A 366 -15.01 -0.43 19.26
CA TRP A 366 -14.89 -1.53 18.30
C TRP A 366 -14.52 -2.78 19.08
N THR A 367 -15.13 -3.92 18.76
CA THR A 367 -14.91 -5.18 19.47
C THR A 367 -14.40 -6.25 18.52
N PHE A 368 -13.56 -7.14 19.04
CA PHE A 368 -13.01 -8.26 18.27
C PHE A 368 -13.40 -9.56 18.93
N SER A 369 -13.64 -10.59 18.12
CA SER A 369 -13.87 -11.93 18.64
C SER A 369 -12.53 -12.51 19.06
N PRO A 370 -12.32 -12.83 20.35
CA PRO A 370 -11.01 -13.25 20.85
C PRO A 370 -10.60 -14.64 20.36
N GLN A 371 -11.52 -15.40 19.78
CA GLN A 371 -11.27 -16.66 19.10
C GLN A 371 -12.45 -16.99 18.17
N VAL A 372 -12.16 -17.30 16.92
CA VAL A 372 -13.14 -17.86 15.97
C VAL A 372 -13.28 -19.37 16.16
N THR A 373 -14.51 -19.84 16.40
CA THR A 373 -14.86 -21.28 16.40
C THR A 373 -16.07 -21.53 15.49
N GLY A 374 -16.13 -22.72 14.89
CA GLY A 374 -17.22 -23.09 13.98
C GLY A 374 -17.29 -22.21 12.73
N ILE A 375 -18.49 -21.68 12.46
CA ILE A 375 -18.85 -20.95 11.22
C ILE A 375 -18.46 -19.46 11.22
N LEU A 376 -17.93 -18.93 12.32
CA LEU A 376 -17.57 -17.52 12.37
C LEU A 376 -16.43 -17.24 11.36
N PRO A 377 -16.48 -16.17 10.56
CA PRO A 377 -15.44 -15.89 9.57
C PRO A 377 -14.07 -15.65 10.18
N CYS A 378 -13.02 -16.19 9.56
CA CYS A 378 -11.63 -16.06 9.98
C CYS A 378 -11.16 -14.60 10.02
N LEU A 379 -11.76 -13.73 9.21
CA LEU A 379 -11.48 -12.30 9.19
C LEU A 379 -11.85 -11.58 10.50
N LEU A 380 -12.75 -12.16 11.30
CA LEU A 380 -13.13 -11.65 12.62
C LEU A 380 -12.28 -12.23 13.76
N ASP A 381 -11.32 -13.12 13.45
CA ASP A 381 -10.47 -13.75 14.46
C ASP A 381 -9.46 -12.76 15.02
N GLY A 382 -9.73 -12.29 16.23
CA GLY A 382 -8.82 -11.46 16.99
C GLY A 382 -7.62 -12.23 17.55
N ASP A 383 -7.56 -13.56 17.45
CA ASP A 383 -6.43 -14.37 17.91
C ASP A 383 -5.44 -14.68 16.79
N CYS A 384 -4.26 -14.06 16.87
CA CYS A 384 -3.26 -14.11 15.81
C CYS A 384 -1.93 -14.66 16.35
N PHE A 385 -1.26 -15.50 15.58
CA PHE A 385 0.14 -15.83 15.86
C PHE A 385 1.07 -14.79 15.24
N ILE A 386 2.18 -14.52 15.92
CA ILE A 386 3.25 -13.66 15.41
C ILE A 386 4.56 -14.43 15.50
N ARG A 387 5.26 -14.52 14.37
CA ARG A 387 6.60 -15.10 14.25
C ARG A 387 7.53 -14.07 13.63
N SER A 388 8.71 -13.91 14.21
CA SER A 388 9.80 -13.15 13.62
C SER A 388 11.14 -13.73 14.01
N ASN A 389 12.09 -13.71 13.08
CA ASN A 389 13.49 -13.97 13.37
C ASN A 389 14.38 -12.74 13.10
N SER A 390 13.77 -11.55 12.96
CA SER A 390 14.52 -10.30 12.83
C SER A 390 15.41 -10.07 14.05
N SER A 391 16.66 -9.64 13.80
CA SER A 391 17.63 -9.26 14.84
C SER A 391 17.52 -7.81 15.28
N SER A 392 16.59 -7.02 14.70
CA SER A 392 16.43 -5.61 15.05
C SER A 392 16.22 -5.42 16.56
N PRO A 393 16.92 -4.46 17.19
CA PRO A 393 16.70 -4.10 18.59
C PRO A 393 15.34 -3.41 18.79
N ASP A 394 14.90 -2.66 17.78
CA ASP A 394 13.63 -1.94 17.77
C ASP A 394 12.48 -2.79 17.23
N LEU A 395 12.61 -4.11 17.20
CA LEU A 395 11.55 -4.99 16.72
C LEU A 395 10.27 -4.80 17.56
N GLY A 396 9.18 -4.45 16.89
CA GLY A 396 7.88 -4.24 17.49
C GLY A 396 6.73 -4.62 16.56
N ILE A 397 5.52 -4.39 17.05
CA ILE A 397 4.28 -4.54 16.27
C ILE A 397 3.72 -3.13 16.03
N LEU A 398 3.59 -2.76 14.75
CA LEU A 398 2.90 -1.55 14.35
C LEU A 398 1.43 -1.89 14.14
N PHE A 399 0.55 -1.16 14.81
CA PHE A 399 -0.91 -1.26 14.65
C PHE A 399 -1.43 0.01 14.00
N GLU A 400 -2.36 -0.15 13.08
CA GLU A 400 -3.10 0.93 12.42
C GLU A 400 -4.59 0.61 12.46
N LEU A 401 -5.39 1.51 13.03
CA LEU A 401 -6.84 1.37 13.06
C LEU A 401 -7.41 1.99 11.79
N GLY A 402 -8.03 1.17 10.94
CA GLY A 402 -8.53 1.60 9.65
C GLY A 402 -10.06 1.68 9.58
N ILE A 403 -10.55 2.60 8.75
CA ILE A 403 -11.92 2.59 8.24
C ILE A 403 -11.91 2.59 6.72
N SER A 404 -12.64 1.65 6.11
CA SER A 404 -12.97 1.71 4.69
C SER A 404 -14.26 2.49 4.52
N TYR A 405 -14.29 3.37 3.53
CA TYR A 405 -15.39 4.30 3.38
C TYR A 405 -15.78 4.55 1.92
N ILE A 406 -16.97 5.11 1.74
CA ILE A 406 -17.42 5.73 0.50
C ILE A 406 -17.85 7.17 0.78
N ARG A 407 -17.46 8.10 -0.09
CA ARG A 407 -17.83 9.51 0.01
C ARG A 407 -19.22 9.73 -0.57
N ASN A 408 -20.14 10.28 0.21
CA ASN A 408 -21.54 10.44 -0.21
C ASN A 408 -21.71 11.36 -1.43
N SER A 409 -20.83 12.36 -1.58
CA SER A 409 -20.94 13.34 -2.66
C SER A 409 -20.33 12.87 -4.00
N THR A 410 -19.32 12.01 -3.99
CA THR A 410 -18.61 11.57 -5.20
C THR A 410 -18.77 10.08 -5.51
N GLY A 411 -19.19 9.25 -4.54
CA GLY A 411 -19.17 7.80 -4.65
C GLY A 411 -17.76 7.18 -4.58
N GLU A 412 -16.73 7.99 -4.35
CA GLU A 412 -15.34 7.55 -4.26
C GLU A 412 -15.13 6.69 -3.01
N ARG A 413 -14.43 5.57 -3.17
CA ARG A 413 -14.06 4.66 -2.08
C ARG A 413 -12.61 4.91 -1.67
N GLY A 414 -12.32 4.76 -0.38
CA GLY A 414 -10.97 4.89 0.13
C GLY A 414 -10.80 4.28 1.52
N GLU A 415 -9.60 4.44 2.08
CA GLU A 415 -9.30 4.00 3.43
C GLU A 415 -8.52 5.02 4.25
N LEU A 416 -8.98 5.26 5.47
CA LEU A 416 -8.35 6.19 6.42
C LEU A 416 -7.82 5.45 7.64
N SER A 417 -6.67 5.92 8.11
CA SER A 417 -6.13 5.68 9.44
C SER A 417 -6.86 6.55 10.46
N CYS A 418 -7.51 5.91 11.43
CA CYS A 418 -8.07 6.55 12.63
C CYS A 418 -7.03 6.74 13.75
N GLY A 419 -5.77 6.38 13.48
CA GLY A 419 -4.67 6.43 14.41
C GLY A 419 -3.88 5.14 14.45
N TRP A 420 -2.63 5.25 14.89
CA TRP A 420 -1.66 4.17 14.89
C TRP A 420 -0.94 4.09 16.24
N VAL A 421 -0.36 2.93 16.54
CA VAL A 421 0.50 2.75 17.70
C VAL A 421 1.56 1.70 17.45
N PHE A 422 2.76 1.92 17.98
CA PHE A 422 3.88 1.01 17.87
C PHE A 422 4.23 0.40 19.24
N LEU A 423 4.08 -0.92 19.35
CA LEU A 423 4.42 -1.69 20.53
C LEU A 423 5.78 -2.39 20.33
N LYS A 424 6.84 -1.84 20.91
CA LYS A 424 8.15 -2.52 20.96
C LYS A 424 8.03 -3.83 21.73
N LEU A 425 8.61 -4.90 21.17
CA LEU A 425 8.58 -6.23 21.79
C LEU A 425 9.73 -6.47 22.78
N PHE A 426 10.72 -5.57 22.78
CA PHE A 426 11.87 -5.59 23.67
C PHE A 426 12.01 -4.24 24.34
N ASP A 427 12.49 -4.23 25.58
CA ASP A 427 12.88 -3.00 26.26
C ASP A 427 14.26 -2.50 25.78
N ALA A 428 14.71 -1.35 26.29
CA ALA A 428 16.00 -0.76 25.94
C ALA A 428 17.21 -1.66 26.30
N SER A 429 17.03 -2.64 27.19
CA SER A 429 18.06 -3.63 27.56
C SER A 429 18.02 -4.89 26.70
N GLY A 430 17.08 -4.98 25.76
CA GLY A 430 16.90 -6.14 24.88
C GLY A 430 16.12 -7.29 25.50
N ILE A 431 15.47 -7.09 26.65
CA ILE A 431 14.65 -8.10 27.32
C ILE A 431 13.23 -8.09 26.72
N PRO A 432 12.63 -9.25 26.39
CA PRO A 432 11.26 -9.30 25.89
C PRO A 432 10.24 -8.72 26.87
N ILE A 433 9.28 -7.94 26.36
CA ILE A 433 8.18 -7.41 27.19
C ILE A 433 7.31 -8.53 27.77
N PRO A 434 6.70 -8.34 28.96
CA PRO A 434 5.92 -9.39 29.59
C PRO A 434 4.65 -9.76 28.81
N ALA A 435 4.27 -11.03 28.86
CA ALA A 435 3.01 -11.50 28.28
C ALA A 435 1.81 -11.09 29.16
N LYS A 436 1.22 -9.93 28.85
CA LYS A 436 0.06 -9.37 29.56
C LYS A 436 -0.87 -8.61 28.61
N THR A 437 -1.93 -8.04 29.18
CA THR A 437 -2.78 -7.07 28.47
C THR A 437 -2.11 -5.70 28.48
N TYR A 438 -2.11 -5.04 27.32
CA TYR A 438 -1.61 -3.70 27.09
C TYR A 438 -2.74 -2.79 26.66
N GLU A 439 -2.79 -1.61 27.27
CA GLU A 439 -3.63 -0.49 26.87
C GLU A 439 -2.72 0.50 26.14
N LEU A 440 -2.93 0.61 24.83
CA LEU A 440 -2.08 1.36 23.92
C LEU A 440 -2.80 2.63 23.46
N PHE A 441 -2.26 3.79 23.77
CA PHE A 441 -2.80 5.06 23.27
C PHE A 441 -2.41 5.27 21.81
N LEU A 442 -3.35 5.77 21.02
CA LEU A 442 -3.15 5.97 19.60
C LEU A 442 -2.56 7.35 19.32
N ASN A 443 -1.66 7.40 18.35
CA ASN A 443 -1.14 8.61 17.74
C ASN A 443 -1.95 8.90 16.47
N GLY A 444 -2.18 10.18 16.18
CA GLY A 444 -2.72 10.62 14.89
C GLY A 444 -1.62 10.63 13.83
N GLY A 445 -1.99 11.00 12.61
CA GLY A 445 -1.01 11.09 11.52
C GLY A 445 -0.61 9.72 10.96
N THR A 446 0.58 9.66 10.39
CA THR A 446 1.21 8.41 9.93
C THR A 446 2.25 7.88 10.94
N PRO A 447 2.64 6.60 10.87
CA PRO A 447 3.72 6.02 11.69
C PRO A 447 5.08 6.75 11.62
N TYR A 448 5.25 7.62 10.61
CA TYR A 448 6.48 8.37 10.35
C TYR A 448 6.38 9.84 10.79
N GLU A 449 5.19 10.30 11.18
CA GLU A 449 4.94 11.63 11.73
C GLU A 449 5.05 11.61 13.26
N LYS A 450 5.56 12.70 13.85
CA LYS A 450 5.69 12.85 15.30
C LYS A 450 4.77 13.96 15.80
N GLY A 451 4.19 13.75 16.98
CA GLY A 451 3.43 14.78 17.70
C GLY A 451 2.02 15.06 17.18
N VAL A 452 1.50 14.25 16.27
CA VAL A 452 0.13 14.42 15.74
C VAL A 452 -0.87 13.76 16.69
N GLU A 453 -1.79 14.54 17.25
CA GLU A 453 -2.88 14.02 18.09
C GLU A 453 -4.02 13.45 17.24
N VAL A 454 -4.62 12.34 17.68
CA VAL A 454 -5.77 11.73 16.99
C VAL A 454 -7.00 12.65 17.03
N ASP A 455 -7.25 13.29 18.17
CA ASP A 455 -8.36 14.22 18.39
C ASP A 455 -7.93 15.42 19.25
N PRO A 456 -7.53 16.54 18.62
CA PRO A 456 -7.13 17.76 19.31
C PRO A 456 -8.24 18.43 20.14
N SER A 457 -9.49 17.96 20.07
CA SER A 457 -10.55 18.47 20.95
C SER A 457 -10.43 17.94 22.39
N VAL A 458 -9.75 16.81 22.58
CA VAL A 458 -9.54 16.19 23.90
C VAL A 458 -8.52 16.98 24.72
N SER A 459 -7.40 17.38 24.11
CA SER A 459 -6.34 18.19 24.71
C SER A 459 -6.80 19.62 25.00
N ARG A 460 -7.55 20.26 24.09
CA ARG A 460 -8.13 21.60 24.31
C ARG A 460 -9.03 21.68 25.53
N ARG A 461 -9.76 20.60 25.86
CA ARG A 461 -10.62 20.52 27.05
C ARG A 461 -9.85 20.20 28.33
N ALA A 462 -8.56 19.90 28.28
CA ALA A 462 -7.75 19.49 29.44
C ALA A 462 -7.20 20.65 30.29
N HIS A 463 -7.50 21.90 29.95
CA HIS A 463 -7.12 23.08 30.74
C HIS A 463 -7.88 23.11 32.08
N GLY A 464 -7.35 22.43 33.10
CA GLY A 464 -7.90 22.36 34.46
C GLY A 464 -7.09 21.47 35.40
N SER A 465 -7.48 21.46 36.69
CA SER A 465 -6.85 20.70 37.80
C SER A 465 -6.45 19.24 37.45
N VAL A 466 -5.46 18.68 38.16
CA VAL A 466 -4.92 17.30 38.02
C VAL A 466 -6.01 16.22 37.90
N PHE A 467 -7.14 16.38 38.58
CA PHE A 467 -8.30 15.48 38.46
C PHE A 467 -8.92 15.50 37.04
N HIS A 468 -8.96 16.67 36.41
CA HIS A 468 -9.40 16.86 35.03
C HIS A 468 -8.41 16.24 34.02
N GLN A 469 -7.11 16.32 34.33
CA GLN A 469 -6.06 15.67 33.54
C GLN A 469 -6.17 14.13 33.58
N MET A 470 -6.50 13.56 34.74
CA MET A 470 -6.74 12.11 34.88
C MET A 470 -8.03 11.64 34.17
N MET A 471 -9.07 12.49 34.15
CA MET A 471 -10.32 12.23 33.43
C MET A 471 -10.19 12.35 31.90
N THR A 472 -9.23 13.15 31.41
CA THR A 472 -8.99 13.34 29.97
C THR A 472 -8.14 12.22 29.36
N VAL A 473 -7.22 11.60 30.11
CA VAL A 473 -6.50 10.38 29.68
C VAL A 473 -7.48 9.25 29.35
N ARG A 474 -8.54 9.06 30.15
CA ARG A 474 -9.58 8.05 29.88
C ARG A 474 -10.42 8.32 28.63
N ARG A 475 -10.31 9.52 28.05
CA ARG A 475 -11.01 9.92 26.83
C ARG A 475 -10.13 9.81 25.58
N GLN A 476 -8.85 9.47 25.72
CA GLN A 476 -7.96 9.31 24.59
C GLN A 476 -8.31 8.03 23.80
N PRO A 477 -8.22 8.07 22.45
CA PRO A 477 -8.36 6.88 21.61
C PRO A 477 -7.32 5.83 21.97
N GLN A 478 -7.76 4.59 22.15
CA GLN A 478 -6.88 3.53 22.65
C GLN A 478 -7.25 2.15 22.08
N LEU A 479 -6.22 1.32 21.93
CA LEU A 479 -6.29 -0.08 21.51
C LEU A 479 -5.91 -0.99 22.68
N LEU A 480 -6.76 -1.99 22.96
CA LEU A 480 -6.49 -3.02 23.96
C LEU A 480 -6.07 -4.32 23.26
N VAL A 481 -4.86 -4.78 23.58
CA VAL A 481 -4.29 -6.04 23.07
C VAL A 481 -3.78 -6.91 24.21
N LYS A 482 -3.76 -8.22 24.02
CA LYS A 482 -3.18 -9.18 24.96
C LYS A 482 -2.11 -10.00 24.29
N LEU A 483 -0.91 -9.99 24.86
CA LEU A 483 0.18 -10.87 24.45
C LEU A 483 0.19 -12.14 25.31
N ARG A 484 0.39 -13.29 24.68
CA ARG A 484 0.45 -14.60 25.33
C ARG A 484 1.64 -15.40 24.84
N SER A 485 2.31 -16.07 25.77
CA SER A 485 3.32 -17.08 25.46
C SER A 485 2.70 -18.32 24.84
N LEU A 486 3.42 -18.97 23.93
CA LEU A 486 2.99 -20.24 23.35
C LEU A 486 3.11 -21.40 24.34
N ASN A 487 2.10 -22.25 24.36
CA ASN A 487 2.21 -23.59 24.97
C ASN A 487 3.06 -24.51 24.07
N ARG A 488 3.47 -25.68 24.59
CA ARG A 488 4.33 -26.63 23.88
C ARG A 488 3.74 -27.08 22.53
N ARG A 489 2.43 -27.35 22.48
CA ARG A 489 1.73 -27.80 21.26
C ARG A 489 1.75 -26.71 20.18
N SER A 490 1.32 -25.50 20.53
CA SER A 490 1.30 -24.36 19.61
C SER A 490 2.70 -23.99 19.14
N ARG A 491 3.72 -24.06 20.01
CA ARG A 491 5.12 -23.82 19.62
C ARG A 491 5.61 -24.83 18.58
N ASN A 492 5.37 -26.11 18.80
CA ASN A 492 5.74 -27.17 17.85
C ASN A 492 5.01 -26.99 16.51
N MET A 493 3.71 -26.68 16.57
CA MET A 493 2.89 -26.45 15.38
C MET A 493 3.40 -25.26 14.56
N LEU A 494 3.53 -24.10 15.20
CA LEU A 494 3.99 -22.88 14.54
C LEU A 494 5.41 -23.00 14.00
N SER A 495 6.27 -23.83 14.61
CA SER A 495 7.65 -24.04 14.14
C SER A 495 7.77 -24.65 12.73
N LEU A 496 6.67 -25.14 12.15
CA LEU A 496 6.61 -25.63 10.76
C LEU A 496 6.34 -24.51 9.74
N LEU A 497 5.96 -23.32 10.22
CA LEU A 497 5.72 -22.13 9.40
C LEU A 497 7.00 -21.30 9.19
N PRO A 498 7.02 -20.41 8.18
CA PRO A 498 8.12 -19.46 7.97
C PRO A 498 8.52 -18.73 9.26
N GLU A 499 9.78 -18.32 9.33
CA GLU A 499 10.34 -17.65 10.51
C GLU A 499 9.73 -16.28 10.79
N THR A 500 9.30 -15.60 9.72
CA THR A 500 8.57 -14.34 9.80
C THR A 500 7.23 -14.50 9.10
N LEU A 501 6.15 -14.52 9.88
CA LEU A 501 4.78 -14.63 9.38
C LEU A 501 3.80 -14.22 10.49
N ILE A 502 2.78 -13.48 10.10
CA ILE A 502 1.63 -13.18 10.94
C ILE A 502 0.39 -13.81 10.31
N GLY A 503 -0.44 -14.46 11.12
CA GLY A 503 -1.72 -14.99 10.66
C GLY A 503 -2.68 -15.28 11.80
N SER A 504 -3.90 -15.64 11.45
CA SER A 504 -4.93 -16.04 12.41
C SER A 504 -4.66 -17.46 12.94
N MET A 505 -4.95 -17.68 14.22
CA MET A 505 -4.82 -18.99 14.85
C MET A 505 -5.78 -20.02 14.25
N CYS A 506 -6.95 -19.61 13.75
CA CYS A 506 -7.93 -20.54 13.17
C CYS A 506 -7.50 -21.13 11.81
N SER A 507 -6.57 -20.50 11.09
CA SER A 507 -6.08 -20.96 9.78
C SER A 507 -4.72 -21.67 9.83
N VAL A 508 -4.06 -21.72 11.00
CA VAL A 508 -2.71 -22.30 11.17
C VAL A 508 -2.60 -23.72 10.62
N HIS A 509 -3.61 -24.57 10.85
CA HIS A 509 -3.58 -25.95 10.37
C HIS A 509 -3.52 -26.05 8.85
N LEU A 510 -4.25 -25.19 8.15
CA LEU A 510 -4.27 -25.14 6.68
C LEU A 510 -2.90 -24.68 6.14
N LEU A 511 -2.30 -23.67 6.76
CA LEU A 511 -0.96 -23.18 6.41
C LEU A 511 0.11 -24.27 6.61
N ILE A 512 -0.04 -25.10 7.64
CA ILE A 512 0.89 -26.21 7.91
C ILE A 512 0.73 -27.31 6.88
N PHE A 513 -0.50 -27.68 6.51
CA PHE A 513 -0.72 -28.64 5.42
C PHE A 513 -0.06 -28.16 4.14
N TYR A 514 -0.27 -26.90 3.76
CA TYR A 514 0.41 -26.29 2.61
C TYR A 514 1.93 -26.43 2.72
N ARG A 515 2.53 -26.03 3.85
CA ARG A 515 4.00 -26.12 4.06
C ARG A 515 4.52 -27.56 4.02
N GLN A 516 3.75 -28.52 4.50
CA GLN A 516 4.14 -29.94 4.46
C GLN A 516 4.07 -30.51 3.05
N ILE A 517 2.99 -30.24 2.31
CA ILE A 517 2.84 -30.64 0.89
C ILE A 517 3.93 -29.99 0.04
N LEU A 518 4.27 -28.73 0.33
CA LEU A 518 5.39 -28.02 -0.28
C LEU A 518 6.71 -28.75 -0.02
N GLY A 519 6.95 -29.20 1.22
CA GLY A 519 8.11 -30.00 1.57
C GLY A 519 8.16 -31.36 0.86
N ASP A 520 7.01 -32.03 0.72
CA ASP A 520 6.93 -33.30 -0.02
C ASP A 520 7.31 -33.08 -1.49
N ALA A 521 6.64 -32.15 -2.17
CA ALA A 521 6.83 -31.88 -3.60
C ALA A 521 8.23 -31.35 -3.94
N LEU A 522 8.82 -30.51 -3.07
CA LEU A 522 10.12 -29.89 -3.34
C LEU A 522 11.32 -30.71 -2.86
N LEU A 523 11.17 -31.51 -1.79
CA LEU A 523 12.31 -32.15 -1.13
C LEU A 523 12.24 -33.67 -1.04
N LYS A 524 11.03 -34.26 -0.95
CA LYS A 524 10.85 -35.70 -0.73
C LYS A 524 10.62 -36.46 -2.03
N ASP A 525 9.71 -35.97 -2.85
CA ASP A 525 9.17 -36.70 -4.01
C ASP A 525 9.98 -36.44 -5.29
N ARG A 526 10.98 -35.55 -5.23
CA ARG A 526 11.88 -35.32 -6.35
C ARG A 526 12.87 -36.47 -6.51
N MET A 527 12.92 -37.05 -7.71
CA MET A 527 13.90 -38.08 -8.09
C MET A 527 15.36 -37.58 -7.99
N SER A 528 15.59 -36.29 -8.23
CA SER A 528 16.88 -35.60 -8.07
C SER A 528 16.65 -34.17 -7.60
N VAL A 529 17.46 -33.71 -6.66
CA VAL A 529 17.47 -32.29 -6.21
C VAL A 529 17.87 -31.33 -7.34
N HIS A 530 18.54 -31.85 -8.37
CA HIS A 530 18.96 -31.10 -9.57
C HIS A 530 17.96 -31.21 -10.73
N SER A 531 16.82 -31.90 -10.55
CA SER A 531 15.79 -31.95 -11.59
C SER A 531 15.17 -30.57 -11.77
N ALA A 532 15.14 -30.10 -13.02
CA ALA A 532 14.45 -28.88 -13.43
C ALA A 532 13.03 -29.16 -13.96
N ASP A 533 12.49 -30.35 -13.68
CA ASP A 533 11.16 -30.73 -14.17
C ASP A 533 10.09 -29.80 -13.59
N LEU A 534 9.07 -29.52 -14.41
CA LEU A 534 7.90 -28.76 -13.99
C LEU A 534 7.18 -29.49 -12.86
N ILE A 535 6.81 -28.75 -11.81
CA ILE A 535 6.01 -29.29 -10.72
C ILE A 535 4.55 -29.08 -11.04
N SER A 536 3.83 -30.16 -11.34
CA SER A 536 2.37 -30.14 -11.40
C SER A 536 1.80 -30.39 -10.01
N ASN A 537 1.33 -29.33 -9.35
CA ASN A 537 0.62 -29.43 -8.08
C ASN A 537 -0.37 -28.26 -7.95
N PRO A 538 -1.68 -28.49 -8.25
CA PRO A 538 -2.68 -27.42 -8.25
C PRO A 538 -2.90 -26.82 -6.86
N VAL A 539 -2.71 -27.60 -5.78
CA VAL A 539 -2.79 -27.06 -4.41
C VAL A 539 -1.65 -26.06 -4.19
N LEU A 540 -0.42 -26.41 -4.55
CA LEU A 540 0.71 -25.50 -4.37
C LEU A 540 0.61 -24.24 -5.24
N ALA A 541 0.13 -24.39 -6.48
CA ALA A 541 -0.07 -23.30 -7.42
C ALA A 541 -1.17 -22.32 -6.99
N THR A 542 -2.29 -22.82 -6.47
CA THR A 542 -3.49 -21.99 -6.22
C THR A 542 -3.68 -21.55 -4.76
N PHE A 543 -3.06 -22.23 -3.78
CA PHE A 543 -3.22 -21.88 -2.36
C PHE A 543 -2.76 -20.45 -2.02
N PRO A 544 -1.69 -19.88 -2.62
CA PRO A 544 -1.34 -18.48 -2.42
C PRO A 544 -2.48 -17.52 -2.78
N ARG A 545 -3.20 -17.77 -3.90
CA ARG A 545 -4.39 -17.00 -4.29
C ARG A 545 -5.56 -17.22 -3.33
N LEU A 546 -5.77 -18.46 -2.88
CA LEU A 546 -6.79 -18.80 -1.89
C LEU A 546 -6.59 -18.02 -0.58
N LEU A 547 -5.34 -17.91 -0.12
CA LEU A 547 -4.98 -17.26 1.14
C LEU A 547 -5.39 -15.77 1.19
N GLU A 548 -5.46 -15.12 0.03
CA GLU A 548 -5.89 -13.72 -0.10
C GLU A 548 -7.42 -13.56 -0.15
N GLN A 549 -8.19 -14.67 -0.08
CA GLN A 549 -9.65 -14.68 -0.08
C GLN A 549 -10.19 -15.30 1.23
N PRO A 550 -10.53 -14.47 2.25
CA PRO A 550 -10.93 -14.96 3.57
C PRO A 550 -12.13 -15.89 3.57
N ASP A 551 -13.11 -15.64 2.70
CA ASP A 551 -14.33 -16.45 2.58
C ASP A 551 -14.07 -17.85 2.02
N LEU A 552 -13.16 -17.98 1.04
CA LEU A 552 -12.73 -19.28 0.54
C LEU A 552 -11.83 -20.01 1.56
N MET A 553 -11.00 -19.29 2.30
CA MET A 553 -10.27 -19.86 3.44
C MET A 553 -11.22 -20.41 4.50
N ASP A 554 -12.34 -19.72 4.76
CA ASP A 554 -13.38 -20.19 5.67
C ASP A 554 -14.15 -21.41 5.14
N ALA A 555 -14.42 -21.45 3.83
CA ALA A 555 -14.98 -22.62 3.16
C ALA A 555 -14.07 -23.85 3.35
N LEU A 556 -12.79 -23.73 3.00
CA LEU A 556 -11.81 -24.80 3.16
C LEU A 556 -11.66 -25.23 4.63
N ARG A 557 -11.58 -24.27 5.55
CA ARG A 557 -11.49 -24.53 7.00
C ARG A 557 -12.70 -25.32 7.50
N SER A 558 -13.89 -24.95 7.06
CA SER A 558 -15.15 -25.59 7.47
C SER A 558 -15.25 -27.01 6.89
N SER A 559 -14.98 -27.18 5.59
CA SER A 559 -14.95 -28.49 4.94
C SER A 559 -13.90 -29.42 5.54
N TRP A 560 -12.72 -28.90 5.88
CA TRP A 560 -11.69 -29.67 6.58
C TRP A 560 -12.15 -30.09 7.97
N ALA A 561 -12.72 -29.17 8.76
CA ALA A 561 -13.18 -29.49 10.12
C ALA A 561 -14.28 -30.56 10.11
N GLU A 562 -15.21 -30.49 9.15
CA GLU A 562 -16.24 -31.51 8.93
C GLU A 562 -15.60 -32.86 8.59
N LYS A 563 -14.70 -32.92 7.59
CA LYS A 563 -14.04 -34.16 7.18
C LYS A 563 -13.16 -34.74 8.29
N GLU A 564 -12.43 -33.90 9.01
CA GLU A 564 -11.60 -34.31 10.14
C GLU A 564 -12.48 -34.92 11.25
N SER A 565 -13.70 -34.42 11.46
CA SER A 565 -14.61 -34.97 12.47
C SER A 565 -15.01 -36.42 12.20
N THR A 566 -15.04 -36.85 10.92
CA THR A 566 -15.40 -38.21 10.52
C THR A 566 -14.25 -39.22 10.67
N LEU A 567 -13.01 -38.75 10.81
CA LEU A 567 -11.83 -39.62 10.92
C LEU A 567 -11.71 -40.29 12.29
N LYS A 568 -11.30 -41.56 12.30
CA LYS A 568 -10.98 -42.31 13.52
C LYS A 568 -9.71 -41.74 14.19
N ARG A 569 -9.55 -41.99 15.49
CA ARG A 569 -8.37 -41.53 16.24
C ARG A 569 -7.03 -42.06 15.68
N SER A 570 -7.01 -43.27 15.12
CA SER A 570 -5.84 -43.84 14.46
C SER A 570 -5.50 -43.08 13.18
N GLU A 571 -6.52 -42.78 12.37
CA GLU A 571 -6.39 -42.04 11.11
C GLU A 571 -5.92 -40.59 11.37
N LYS A 572 -6.41 -39.95 12.44
CA LYS A 572 -5.92 -38.62 12.87
C LYS A 572 -4.47 -38.59 13.35
N ARG A 573 -3.85 -39.74 13.58
CA ARG A 573 -2.42 -39.83 13.96
C ARG A 573 -1.53 -40.12 12.76
N ASP A 574 -2.11 -40.58 11.66
CA ASP A 574 -1.41 -40.86 10.41
C ASP A 574 -1.28 -39.56 9.60
N LYS A 575 -0.06 -39.02 9.56
CA LYS A 575 0.22 -37.75 8.89
C LYS A 575 0.08 -37.85 7.37
N GLU A 576 0.45 -38.97 6.77
CA GLU A 576 0.35 -39.16 5.32
C GLU A 576 -1.11 -39.27 4.90
N LEU A 577 -1.91 -40.02 5.67
CA LEU A 577 -3.35 -40.07 5.48
C LEU A 577 -4.00 -38.68 5.65
N GLN A 578 -3.62 -37.93 6.68
CA GLN A 578 -4.16 -36.57 6.89
C GLN A 578 -3.86 -35.64 5.71
N LYS A 579 -2.63 -35.67 5.17
CA LYS A 579 -2.28 -34.91 3.96
C LYS A 579 -3.10 -35.35 2.75
N ALA A 580 -3.24 -36.66 2.52
CA ALA A 580 -4.02 -37.18 1.41
C ALA A 580 -5.50 -36.79 1.49
N VAL A 581 -6.10 -36.86 2.69
CA VAL A 581 -7.48 -36.41 2.93
C VAL A 581 -7.60 -34.89 2.76
N PHE A 582 -6.60 -34.12 3.21
CA PHE A 582 -6.60 -32.67 3.03
C PHE A 582 -6.56 -32.28 1.55
N LEU A 583 -5.71 -32.95 0.75
CA LEU A 583 -5.67 -32.75 -0.70
C LEU A 583 -7.04 -33.02 -1.33
N LEU A 584 -7.70 -34.12 -0.94
CA LEU A 584 -9.05 -34.43 -1.43
C LEU A 584 -10.04 -33.32 -1.06
N VAL A 585 -10.07 -32.87 0.20
CA VAL A 585 -10.93 -31.75 0.63
C VAL A 585 -10.63 -30.48 -0.14
N TYR A 586 -9.36 -30.17 -0.42
CA TYR A 586 -8.99 -29.01 -1.20
C TYR A 586 -9.53 -29.10 -2.65
N HIS A 587 -9.39 -30.26 -3.28
CA HIS A 587 -9.91 -30.53 -4.62
C HIS A 587 -11.43 -30.53 -4.69
N ASP A 588 -12.11 -30.95 -3.62
CA ASP A 588 -13.56 -31.04 -3.55
C ASP A 588 -14.22 -29.70 -3.16
N CYS A 589 -13.46 -28.75 -2.59
CA CYS A 589 -13.98 -27.49 -2.06
C CYS A 589 -13.30 -26.27 -2.68
N ALA A 590 -12.02 -26.04 -2.36
CA ALA A 590 -11.33 -24.79 -2.67
C ALA A 590 -11.08 -24.62 -4.17
N LEU A 591 -10.59 -25.68 -4.84
CA LEU A 591 -10.21 -25.60 -6.25
C LEU A 591 -11.42 -25.30 -7.18
N PRO A 592 -12.58 -25.95 -7.06
CA PRO A 592 -13.79 -25.59 -7.81
C PRO A 592 -14.25 -24.16 -7.60
N LEU A 593 -14.23 -23.69 -6.35
CA LEU A 593 -14.69 -22.34 -6.00
C LEU A 593 -13.77 -21.26 -6.58
N LEU A 594 -12.46 -21.49 -6.61
CA LEU A 594 -11.49 -20.58 -7.22
C LEU A 594 -11.70 -20.37 -8.73
N HIS A 595 -12.28 -21.35 -9.42
CA HIS A 595 -12.52 -21.35 -10.88
C HIS A 595 -14.01 -21.30 -11.24
N SER A 596 -14.87 -20.94 -10.27
CA SER A 596 -16.29 -20.80 -10.51
C SER A 596 -16.56 -19.45 -11.18
N ALA A 597 -17.14 -19.47 -12.39
CA ALA A 597 -17.57 -18.25 -13.06
C ALA A 597 -18.79 -17.59 -12.36
N LEU A 598 -19.46 -18.34 -11.48
CA LEU A 598 -20.56 -17.84 -10.66
C LEU A 598 -20.10 -17.05 -9.44
N LEU A 599 -18.84 -17.21 -9.02
CA LEU A 599 -18.29 -16.55 -7.84
C LEU A 599 -17.76 -15.17 -8.23
N PRO A 600 -18.42 -14.06 -7.82
CA PRO A 600 -17.94 -12.71 -8.14
C PRO A 600 -16.54 -12.46 -7.57
N PRO A 601 -15.72 -11.57 -8.14
CA PRO A 601 -14.40 -11.26 -7.58
C PRO A 601 -14.51 -10.75 -6.14
N PHE A 602 -13.56 -11.13 -5.28
CA PHE A 602 -13.54 -10.65 -3.90
C PHE A 602 -13.30 -9.14 -3.85
N ARG A 603 -14.18 -8.43 -3.12
CA ARG A 603 -14.08 -6.98 -2.90
C ARG A 603 -14.19 -6.70 -1.41
N TRP A 604 -13.14 -6.10 -0.85
CA TRP A 604 -13.07 -5.76 0.57
C TRP A 604 -14.13 -4.72 0.93
N ALA A 605 -14.85 -4.97 2.04
CA ALA A 605 -15.82 -4.03 2.63
C ALA A 605 -17.00 -3.69 1.71
N GLU A 606 -17.36 -4.60 0.80
CA GLU A 606 -18.53 -4.48 -0.07
C GLU A 606 -19.56 -5.54 0.30
N GLU A 607 -20.50 -5.16 1.17
CA GLU A 607 -21.45 -6.06 1.81
C GLU A 607 -22.27 -6.86 0.78
N GLU A 608 -22.69 -6.25 -0.31
CA GLU A 608 -23.47 -6.91 -1.36
C GLU A 608 -22.65 -8.00 -2.08
N THR A 609 -21.38 -7.71 -2.38
CA THR A 609 -20.47 -8.67 -3.04
C THR A 609 -20.08 -9.79 -2.09
N GLU A 610 -19.77 -9.47 -0.82
CA GLU A 610 -19.47 -10.46 0.20
C GLU A 610 -20.67 -11.39 0.45
N ALA A 611 -21.89 -10.85 0.51
CA ALA A 611 -23.12 -11.63 0.65
C ALA A 611 -23.40 -12.51 -0.58
N ALA A 612 -23.19 -11.98 -1.79
CA ALA A 612 -23.34 -12.75 -3.02
C ALA A 612 -22.33 -13.91 -3.09
N ARG A 613 -21.06 -13.66 -2.77
CA ARG A 613 -20.02 -14.69 -2.71
C ARG A 613 -20.34 -15.75 -1.65
N TRP A 614 -20.74 -15.33 -0.45
CA TRP A 614 -21.15 -16.25 0.62
C TRP A 614 -22.28 -17.17 0.16
N LYS A 615 -23.30 -16.63 -0.53
CA LYS A 615 -24.40 -17.42 -1.06
C LYS A 615 -23.92 -18.48 -2.05
N VAL A 616 -23.08 -18.09 -3.02
CA VAL A 616 -22.52 -19.03 -4.01
C VAL A 616 -21.71 -20.14 -3.34
N ILE A 617 -20.87 -19.78 -2.36
CA ILE A 617 -20.07 -20.74 -1.59
C ILE A 617 -20.98 -21.70 -0.82
N ALA A 618 -21.99 -21.19 -0.10
CA ALA A 618 -22.90 -22.00 0.69
C ALA A 618 -23.74 -22.94 -0.19
N ASP A 619 -24.26 -22.45 -1.32
CA ASP A 619 -25.03 -23.25 -2.27
C ASP A 619 -24.15 -24.37 -2.88
N PHE A 620 -22.90 -24.06 -3.24
CA PHE A 620 -21.95 -25.05 -3.75
C PHE A 620 -21.62 -26.13 -2.71
N LEU A 621 -21.28 -25.74 -1.49
CA LEU A 621 -20.97 -26.69 -0.40
C LEU A 621 -22.16 -27.60 -0.09
N LYS A 622 -23.38 -27.06 -0.09
CA LYS A 622 -24.60 -27.83 0.11
C LYS A 622 -24.84 -28.83 -1.03
N GLN A 623 -24.73 -28.40 -2.28
CA GLN A 623 -24.90 -29.29 -3.44
C GLN A 623 -23.87 -30.42 -3.45
N SER A 624 -22.63 -30.12 -3.08
CA SER A 624 -21.56 -31.12 -2.98
C SER A 624 -21.83 -32.16 -1.91
N GLN A 625 -22.57 -31.82 -0.83
CA GLN A 625 -22.99 -32.77 0.20
C GLN A 625 -24.19 -33.62 -0.24
N GLU A 626 -25.12 -33.04 -1.02
CA GLU A 626 -26.38 -33.69 -1.42
C GLU A 626 -26.22 -34.64 -2.65
N ASN A 627 -25.30 -34.34 -3.58
CA ASN A 627 -25.22 -35.02 -4.89
C ASN A 627 -24.04 -36.00 -5.03
N GLU A 628 -23.83 -36.91 -4.08
CA GLU A 628 -22.77 -37.95 -4.14
C GLU A 628 -21.33 -37.46 -4.39
N GLY A 629 -21.06 -36.16 -4.23
CA GLY A 629 -19.71 -35.56 -4.29
C GLY A 629 -19.55 -34.42 -5.29
N THR A 630 -18.42 -33.71 -5.18
CA THR A 630 -18.10 -32.50 -5.96
C THR A 630 -18.08 -32.73 -7.46
N LEU A 631 -17.63 -33.91 -7.91
CA LEU A 631 -17.52 -34.23 -9.34
C LEU A 631 -18.88 -34.15 -10.06
N GLN A 632 -19.95 -34.60 -9.42
CA GLN A 632 -21.28 -34.54 -10.02
C GLN A 632 -21.79 -33.09 -10.13
N ALA A 633 -21.48 -32.24 -9.13
CA ALA A 633 -21.80 -30.82 -9.19
C ALA A 633 -21.02 -30.10 -10.31
N LEU A 634 -19.72 -30.40 -10.45
CA LEU A 634 -18.85 -29.87 -11.50
C LEU A 634 -19.27 -30.29 -12.92
N LEU A 635 -19.73 -31.53 -13.07
CA LEU A 635 -20.22 -32.07 -14.35
C LEU A 635 -21.68 -31.67 -14.64
N SER A 636 -22.34 -30.96 -13.71
CA SER A 636 -23.72 -30.54 -13.91
C SER A 636 -23.79 -29.43 -14.99
N PRO A 637 -24.83 -29.43 -15.85
CA PRO A 637 -25.01 -28.36 -16.84
C PRO A 637 -25.20 -26.96 -16.23
N ALA A 638 -25.43 -26.87 -14.92
CA ALA A 638 -25.58 -25.63 -14.18
C ALA A 638 -24.24 -25.03 -13.72
N GLY A 639 -23.15 -25.81 -13.75
CA GLY A 639 -21.80 -25.36 -13.40
C GLY A 639 -21.17 -24.57 -14.54
N LEU A 640 -21.15 -23.24 -14.41
CA LEU A 640 -20.35 -22.38 -15.29
C LEU A 640 -18.94 -22.23 -14.68
N HIS A 641 -17.94 -22.66 -15.43
CA HIS A 641 -16.53 -22.63 -15.04
C HIS A 641 -15.71 -21.77 -16.00
N GLU A 642 -14.67 -21.12 -15.48
CA GLU A 642 -13.71 -20.42 -16.32
C GLU A 642 -12.89 -21.43 -17.15
N PRO A 643 -12.40 -21.05 -18.35
CA PRO A 643 -11.50 -21.89 -19.12
C PRO A 643 -10.26 -22.25 -18.29
N PHE A 644 -9.90 -23.53 -18.30
CA PHE A 644 -8.73 -24.02 -17.59
C PHE A 644 -7.43 -23.43 -18.17
N ASP A 645 -6.60 -22.85 -17.31
CA ASP A 645 -5.25 -22.41 -17.65
C ASP A 645 -4.22 -23.38 -17.08
N ILE A 646 -3.31 -23.87 -17.93
CA ILE A 646 -2.24 -24.80 -17.53
C ILE A 646 -1.29 -24.20 -16.50
N SER A 647 -1.20 -22.87 -16.42
CA SER A 647 -0.46 -22.16 -15.38
C SER A 647 -0.99 -22.49 -13.98
N GLU A 648 -2.28 -22.85 -13.85
CA GLU A 648 -2.95 -23.17 -12.57
C GLU A 648 -2.52 -24.52 -11.98
N GLN A 649 -1.88 -25.38 -12.77
CA GLN A 649 -1.28 -26.62 -12.27
C GLN A 649 0.22 -26.50 -12.06
N THR A 650 0.85 -25.52 -12.69
CA THR A 650 2.31 -25.39 -12.67
C THR A 650 2.74 -24.57 -11.46
N TYR A 651 3.38 -25.21 -10.50
CA TYR A 651 3.93 -24.51 -9.34
C TYR A 651 5.25 -23.82 -9.71
N ASP A 652 5.22 -22.49 -9.77
CA ASP A 652 6.41 -21.64 -9.90
C ASP A 652 7.09 -21.47 -8.53
N PHE A 653 8.14 -22.23 -8.29
CA PHE A 653 8.96 -22.09 -7.09
C PHE A 653 10.08 -21.03 -7.22
N LEU A 654 10.42 -20.61 -8.45
CA LEU A 654 11.44 -19.58 -8.68
C LEU A 654 10.91 -18.18 -8.38
N GLY A 655 9.57 -18.04 -8.33
CA GLY A 655 8.92 -16.78 -8.01
C GLY A 655 9.11 -15.75 -9.11
N GLU A 656 9.12 -16.17 -10.37
CA GLU A 656 9.01 -15.25 -11.50
C GLU A 656 7.68 -14.47 -11.38
N ILE A 657 6.60 -15.18 -11.02
CA ILE A 657 5.30 -14.58 -10.69
C ILE A 657 5.39 -13.65 -9.46
N ARG A 658 6.29 -13.95 -8.52
CA ARG A 658 6.56 -13.13 -7.31
C ARG A 658 7.24 -11.80 -7.65
N LYS A 659 7.98 -11.71 -8.76
CA LYS A 659 8.75 -10.52 -9.18
C LYS A 659 8.01 -9.64 -10.19
N VAL A 660 7.17 -10.22 -11.05
CA VAL A 660 6.49 -9.51 -12.16
C VAL A 660 5.25 -8.72 -11.68
N ALA A 661 4.75 -8.98 -10.48
CA ALA A 661 3.61 -8.29 -9.87
C ALA A 661 4.00 -7.21 -8.84
N ALA A 662 5.19 -6.63 -8.99
CA ALA A 662 5.72 -5.53 -8.17
C ALA A 662 5.84 -4.23 -8.98
#